data_AF-A0A0P4RB51-F1
#
_entry.id   AF-A0A0P4RB51-F1
#
_cell.length_a   1.000
_cell.length_b   1.000
_cell.length_c   1.000
_cell.angle_alpha   90.00
_cell.angle_beta   90.00
_cell.angle_gamma   90.00
#
_symmetry.space_group_name_H-M   'P 1'
#
loop_
_entity.id
_entity.type
_entity.pdbx_description
1 polymer ?
#
loop_
_entity_poly.entity_id
_entity_poly.type
_entity_poly.pdbx_seq_one_letter_code
_entity_poly.pdbx_strand_id
1 'polypeptide(L)'
;MGIALTRTEDGDSPRAGLDVLEEAPVHAGRVAEILTGFQYKPFPATVSDDGGGYGGLVEAAVVAEDVDVLIVHIVGHGELAEGSSEKLYVLDSDGQRLSRPVGAWIDLIEDHPQRHRPMTLFIFDVCYAGEAAVTAWHARMDVDRRRAWVLAATGPGQKAFGYRLSRALVQVLEKYRDLKVRFDPSVRYIPAHTVWRDIGRTVNELADQADGLPQTVLTSLVPGHADLSHLTFFPNPSYAPDRGSSAVAPGLPPEVARLADWAADPMHFMRRAGGAEPVHRAWAEGYFSGRTAQLDTFASWLDDEAAAPGLRVVTGKPGAGKSALLGVLVCAAHPALRRYTRALWAGLGDRAPGENDRLAVVHARRLALDDIVHSLARQLRHIHSRDDSGDVSEMSEQAVGNPADYLLGLLPNDESPVTLIVDALDEALQPQDITTALLLPLARKAHRPGSRLRLLVGTRDDERFRGLLALARDASGCTDLSAIVPEVVCQDVADYVRQLLAADGPYAVDALRPVRDTLARAIADTLTGPGLSDRPAQDTDALHWGEFLTAGLYAHYLLASPPPGTAEEAAELGRAVPRSLPALLELDLQRHQEPLLRPVLTALAFAQGRGMPESVLAHTTTAFTTPVDSTTPLALPDLYSLLDGEARFYLRRDVDDDGTTLYRLFHEGLAEWLRVPDNQPPDQDTPTAALPPLDPAGPLYERLLDSVPRDASGRRQWHLATPYLLRHTAQHAIRAGRLDELLNDGGYLQHADPHTLADALRHAHSEQARLNAAVYRASWGVHQRLPPAARRQLLALDAARFRNTPLQAELPGDTDWQVRWATGSQVSTALVRTLTGHSDGVRAVGVVELDGRPHAITGGDDRTVRVWDLTTGTQTRELTGH
;
A
#
# COMPACT_ATOMS: atom_id res chain seq x y z
N MET A 1 -14.50 33.18 8.13
CA MET A 1 -15.46 34.14 8.71
C MET A 1 -15.84 33.67 10.09
N GLY A 2 -15.67 34.49 11.13
CA GLY A 2 -16.13 34.20 12.48
C GLY A 2 -17.21 35.19 12.86
N ILE A 3 -18.44 34.71 13.01
CA ILE A 3 -19.61 35.56 13.24
C ILE A 3 -20.00 35.45 14.71
N ALA A 4 -19.69 36.50 15.47
CA ALA A 4 -20.14 36.68 16.85
C ALA A 4 -21.39 37.57 16.86
N LEU A 5 -22.36 37.24 17.71
CA LEU A 5 -23.55 38.06 17.90
C LEU A 5 -23.20 39.39 18.60
N THR A 6 -23.87 40.48 18.24
CA THR A 6 -23.76 41.78 18.90
C THR A 6 -24.50 41.73 20.24
N ARG A 7 -23.85 42.11 21.35
CA ARG A 7 -24.54 42.23 22.64
C ARG A 7 -25.56 43.38 22.56
N THR A 8 -26.78 43.14 23.04
CA THR A 8 -27.80 44.19 23.22
C THR A 8 -27.38 45.17 24.32
N GLU A 9 -28.08 46.31 24.45
CA GLU A 9 -27.81 47.29 25.52
C GLU A 9 -27.92 46.68 26.93
N ASP A 10 -28.73 45.62 27.08
CA ASP A 10 -28.91 44.87 28.33
C ASP A 10 -27.85 43.77 28.55
N GLY A 11 -26.89 43.61 27.62
CA GLY A 11 -25.79 42.65 27.69
C GLY A 11 -26.11 41.24 27.20
N ASP A 12 -27.35 41.01 26.74
CA ASP A 12 -27.87 39.74 26.23
C ASP A 12 -27.61 39.56 24.73
N SER A 13 -27.86 38.35 24.23
CA SER A 13 -27.85 38.03 22.80
C SER A 13 -29.02 38.72 22.07
N PRO A 14 -28.83 39.16 20.82
CA PRO A 14 -29.87 39.81 20.03
C PRO A 14 -30.99 38.82 19.64
N ARG A 15 -30.76 37.52 19.83
CA ARG A 15 -31.73 36.45 19.61
C ARG A 15 -31.80 35.52 20.82
N ALA A 16 -32.97 35.49 21.45
CA ALA A 16 -33.21 34.70 22.65
C ALA A 16 -32.85 33.22 22.46
N GLY A 17 -32.09 32.68 23.42
CA GLY A 17 -31.67 31.26 23.43
C GLY A 17 -30.39 30.95 22.64
N LEU A 18 -29.69 31.96 22.11
CA LEU A 18 -28.38 31.81 21.48
C LEU A 18 -27.29 32.50 22.31
N ASP A 19 -26.15 31.85 22.47
CA ASP A 19 -24.99 32.42 23.18
C ASP A 19 -24.22 33.41 22.30
N VAL A 20 -23.59 34.41 22.92
CA VAL A 20 -22.67 35.30 22.21
C VAL A 20 -21.32 34.58 22.06
N LEU A 21 -21.08 34.00 20.89
CA LEU A 21 -19.86 33.25 20.55
C LEU A 21 -18.64 34.19 20.35
N GLU A 22 -18.21 34.88 21.41
CA GLU A 22 -17.17 35.93 21.37
C GLU A 22 -15.83 35.46 20.77
N GLU A 23 -15.51 34.18 20.87
CA GLU A 23 -14.28 33.59 20.34
C GLU A 23 -14.37 33.16 18.87
N ALA A 24 -15.56 33.21 18.24
CA ALA A 24 -15.72 32.80 16.84
C ALA A 24 -14.78 33.56 15.86
N PRO A 25 -14.60 34.89 15.96
CA PRO A 25 -13.61 35.62 15.14
C PRO A 25 -12.18 35.16 15.38
N VAL A 26 -11.81 34.81 16.62
CA VAL A 26 -10.47 34.32 16.97
C VAL A 26 -10.18 32.99 16.32
N HIS A 27 -11.13 32.04 16.37
CA HIS A 27 -10.98 30.74 15.73
C HIS A 27 -10.95 30.84 14.20
N ALA A 28 -11.79 31.69 13.60
CA ALA A 28 -11.73 31.95 12.17
C ALA A 28 -10.40 32.61 11.74
N GLY A 29 -9.86 33.52 12.55
CA GLY A 29 -8.55 34.14 12.32
C GLY A 29 -7.41 33.12 12.33
N ARG A 30 -7.42 32.20 13.32
CA ARG A 30 -6.43 31.11 13.40
C ARG A 30 -6.48 30.16 12.20
N VAL A 31 -7.68 29.83 11.72
CA VAL A 31 -7.83 29.02 10.49
C VAL A 31 -7.27 29.74 9.28
N ALA A 32 -7.52 31.05 9.12
CA ALA A 32 -6.94 31.83 8.03
C ALA A 32 -5.41 31.92 8.11
N GLU A 33 -4.87 32.09 9.33
CA GLU A 33 -3.42 32.14 9.58
C GLU A 33 -2.74 30.83 9.19
N ILE A 34 -3.26 29.68 9.65
CA ILE A 34 -2.65 28.38 9.32
C ILE A 34 -2.73 28.08 7.82
N LEU A 35 -3.85 28.41 7.16
CA LEU A 35 -4.00 28.23 5.71
C LEU A 35 -3.02 29.08 4.90
N THR A 36 -2.60 30.24 5.41
CA THR A 36 -1.54 31.05 4.78
C THR A 36 -0.22 30.29 4.72
N GLY A 37 0.07 29.45 5.73
CA GLY A 37 1.21 28.52 5.71
C GLY A 37 1.12 27.44 4.62
N PHE A 38 -0.08 27.20 4.08
CA PHE A 38 -0.37 26.31 2.95
C PHE A 38 -0.59 27.07 1.64
N GLN A 39 0.00 28.27 1.51
CA GLN A 39 -0.02 29.10 0.30
C GLN A 39 -1.38 29.70 -0.08
N TYR A 40 -2.39 29.61 0.79
CA TYR A 40 -3.65 30.32 0.58
C TYR A 40 -3.49 31.81 0.88
N LYS A 41 -4.30 32.63 0.23
CA LYS A 41 -4.42 34.06 0.48
C LYS A 41 -5.85 34.40 0.86
N PRO A 42 -6.06 35.38 1.77
CA PRO A 42 -7.40 35.90 2.04
C PRO A 42 -8.05 36.42 0.75
N PHE A 43 -9.34 36.12 0.56
CA PHE A 43 -10.10 36.61 -0.59
C PHE A 43 -10.21 38.14 -0.54
N PRO A 44 -9.96 38.89 -1.64
CA PRO A 44 -9.67 40.33 -1.62
C PRO A 44 -10.89 41.25 -1.41
N ALA A 45 -12.00 40.76 -0.85
CA ALA A 45 -13.22 41.55 -0.66
C ALA A 45 -13.49 41.90 0.81
N THR A 46 -13.74 43.18 1.08
CA THR A 46 -14.18 43.69 2.38
C THR A 46 -15.71 43.68 2.45
N VAL A 47 -16.27 43.31 3.61
CA VAL A 47 -17.72 43.43 3.85
C VAL A 47 -18.09 44.91 3.71
N SER A 48 -18.89 45.26 2.69
CA SER A 48 -19.38 46.63 2.48
C SER A 48 -20.59 46.91 3.35
N ASP A 49 -20.69 48.12 3.91
CA ASP A 49 -21.89 48.60 4.64
C ASP A 49 -23.16 48.65 3.76
N ASP A 50 -23.02 48.59 2.43
CA ASP A 50 -24.11 48.72 1.45
C ASP A 50 -24.92 47.43 1.21
N GLY A 51 -25.25 46.69 2.26
CA GLY A 51 -26.38 45.73 2.26
C GLY A 51 -26.15 44.31 1.72
N GLY A 52 -24.93 43.94 1.33
CA GLY A 52 -24.58 42.56 0.91
C GLY A 52 -24.19 41.61 2.05
N GLY A 53 -23.70 42.15 3.18
CA GLY A 53 -23.28 41.40 4.37
C GLY A 53 -22.28 40.26 4.10
N TYR A 54 -22.19 39.30 5.04
CA TYR A 54 -21.36 38.10 4.87
C TYR A 54 -21.84 37.19 3.73
N GLY A 55 -23.14 37.18 3.43
CA GLY A 55 -23.71 36.35 2.36
C GLY A 55 -23.23 36.75 0.97
N GLY A 56 -23.25 38.06 0.67
CA GLY A 56 -22.75 38.59 -0.61
C GLY A 56 -21.26 38.35 -0.83
N LEU A 57 -20.47 38.32 0.25
CA LEU A 57 -19.05 37.97 0.19
C LEU A 57 -18.83 36.53 -0.27
N VAL A 58 -19.58 35.57 0.30
CA VAL A 58 -19.52 34.16 -0.12
C VAL A 58 -19.94 34.02 -1.57
N GLU A 59 -21.05 34.67 -1.96
CA GLU A 59 -21.55 34.64 -3.33
C GLU A 59 -20.52 35.17 -4.32
N ALA A 60 -19.85 36.29 -4.02
CA ALA A 60 -18.79 36.85 -4.86
C ALA A 60 -17.59 35.90 -4.98
N ALA A 61 -17.21 35.22 -3.90
CA ALA A 61 -16.07 34.30 -3.89
C ALA A 61 -16.33 33.02 -4.70
N VAL A 62 -17.51 32.41 -4.54
CA VAL A 62 -17.83 31.13 -5.22
C VAL A 62 -18.07 31.29 -6.72
N VAL A 63 -18.29 32.52 -7.21
CA VAL A 63 -18.47 32.83 -8.63
C VAL A 63 -17.23 33.44 -9.29
N ALA A 64 -16.14 33.62 -8.54
CA ALA A 64 -14.90 34.22 -9.04
C ALA A 64 -14.24 33.33 -10.12
N GLU A 65 -13.93 33.91 -11.28
CA GLU A 65 -13.35 33.17 -12.42
C GLU A 65 -11.82 33.11 -12.38
N ASP A 66 -11.18 33.94 -11.56
CA ASP A 66 -9.71 34.02 -11.38
C ASP A 66 -9.19 33.18 -10.20
N VAL A 67 -10.07 32.35 -9.60
CA VAL A 67 -9.75 31.50 -8.45
C VAL A 67 -9.87 30.04 -8.85
N ASP A 68 -8.77 29.30 -8.77
CA ASP A 68 -8.77 27.85 -9.04
C ASP A 68 -9.31 27.03 -7.87
N VAL A 69 -8.87 27.36 -6.65
CA VAL A 69 -9.21 26.63 -5.41
C VAL A 69 -9.63 27.63 -4.33
N LEU A 70 -10.77 27.38 -3.70
CA LEU A 70 -11.37 28.22 -2.68
C LEU A 70 -11.66 27.41 -1.41
N ILE A 71 -11.34 27.98 -0.24
CA ILE A 71 -11.78 27.45 1.05
C ILE A 71 -12.67 28.50 1.71
N VAL A 72 -13.93 28.13 1.99
CA VAL A 72 -14.90 28.97 2.70
C VAL A 72 -15.09 28.40 4.09
N HIS A 73 -14.45 29.01 5.08
CA HIS A 73 -14.60 28.64 6.50
C HIS A 73 -15.58 29.58 7.21
N ILE A 74 -16.58 29.02 7.88
CA ILE A 74 -17.57 29.77 8.66
C ILE A 74 -17.67 29.18 10.07
N VAL A 75 -17.56 30.04 11.07
CA VAL A 75 -17.79 29.74 12.49
C VAL A 75 -18.88 30.68 12.99
N GLY A 76 -19.89 30.14 13.67
CA GLY A 76 -21.01 30.92 14.20
C GLY A 76 -22.24 30.08 14.49
N HIS A 77 -23.41 30.71 14.48
CA HIS A 77 -24.69 30.03 14.67
C HIS A 77 -25.30 29.55 13.36
N GLY A 78 -25.87 28.35 13.41
CA GLY A 78 -26.63 27.74 12.32
C GLY A 78 -28.08 27.51 12.74
N GLU A 79 -29.01 27.70 11.81
CA GLU A 79 -30.44 27.54 12.04
C GLU A 79 -31.09 26.79 10.87
N LEU A 80 -32.01 25.86 11.19
CA LEU A 80 -32.83 25.19 10.19
C LEU A 80 -34.10 25.99 9.88
N ALA A 81 -34.53 26.00 8.62
CA ALA A 81 -35.82 26.58 8.25
C ALA A 81 -37.00 25.81 8.87
N GLU A 82 -38.02 26.53 9.35
CA GLU A 82 -39.24 25.90 9.85
C GLU A 82 -39.92 25.06 8.76
N GLY A 83 -40.20 23.79 9.07
CA GLY A 83 -40.89 22.87 8.16
C GLY A 83 -40.02 22.22 7.07
N SER A 84 -38.70 22.45 7.06
CA SER A 84 -37.77 21.82 6.10
C SER A 84 -36.45 21.48 6.77
N SER A 85 -36.14 20.19 6.93
CA SER A 85 -34.82 19.72 7.37
C SER A 85 -33.70 20.13 6.40
N GLU A 86 -34.03 20.36 5.13
CA GLU A 86 -33.02 20.52 4.06
C GLU A 86 -32.40 21.93 3.93
N LYS A 87 -32.82 22.93 4.72
CA LYS A 87 -32.40 24.33 4.52
C LYS A 87 -31.72 24.90 5.76
N LEU A 88 -30.40 24.71 5.81
CA LEU A 88 -29.50 25.33 6.78
C LEU A 88 -29.21 26.80 6.40
N TYR A 89 -29.39 27.70 7.37
CA TYR A 89 -28.98 29.10 7.31
C TYR A 89 -27.87 29.37 8.34
N VAL A 90 -26.92 30.22 7.97
CA VAL A 90 -25.99 30.84 8.91
C VAL A 90 -26.61 32.16 9.38
N LEU A 91 -26.42 32.47 10.67
CA LEU A 91 -26.88 33.74 11.25
C LEU A 91 -25.77 34.80 11.17
N ASP A 92 -26.16 36.05 10.92
CA ASP A 92 -25.28 37.21 11.03
C ASP A 92 -25.10 37.67 12.48
N SER A 93 -24.35 38.76 12.67
CA SER A 93 -24.08 39.34 13.99
C SER A 93 -25.33 39.86 14.70
N ASP A 94 -26.39 40.20 13.98
CA ASP A 94 -27.65 40.69 14.55
C ASP A 94 -28.66 39.55 14.78
N GLY A 95 -28.22 38.29 14.59
CA GLY A 95 -29.04 37.09 14.75
C GLY A 95 -30.02 36.83 13.61
N GLN A 96 -29.92 37.59 12.52
CA GLN A 96 -30.74 37.42 11.32
C GLN A 96 -30.14 36.36 10.40
N ARG A 97 -30.97 35.70 9.59
CA ARG A 97 -30.50 34.73 8.61
C ARG A 97 -29.79 35.46 7.46
N LEU A 98 -28.65 34.93 7.02
CA LEU A 98 -28.05 35.39 5.77
C LEU A 98 -29.01 35.20 4.57
N SER A 99 -28.82 36.02 3.54
CA SER A 99 -29.71 36.16 2.38
C SER A 99 -30.10 34.85 1.70
N ARG A 100 -29.21 33.85 1.71
CA ARG A 100 -29.42 32.54 1.10
C ARG A 100 -29.07 31.40 2.07
N PRO A 101 -29.75 30.24 1.97
CA PRO A 101 -29.33 29.04 2.69
C PRO A 101 -28.02 28.51 2.11
N VAL A 102 -27.29 27.73 2.91
CA VAL A 102 -26.00 27.13 2.54
C VAL A 102 -26.08 26.33 1.24
N GLY A 103 -27.16 25.55 1.05
CA GLY A 103 -27.36 24.77 -0.18
C GLY A 103 -27.37 25.63 -1.45
N ALA A 104 -27.90 26.86 -1.38
CA ALA A 104 -27.94 27.74 -2.54
C ALA A 104 -26.56 28.27 -2.95
N TRP A 105 -25.56 28.30 -2.05
CA TRP A 105 -24.18 28.62 -2.43
C TRP A 105 -23.51 27.46 -3.17
N ILE A 106 -23.87 26.23 -2.80
CA ILE A 106 -23.42 25.03 -3.49
C ILE A 106 -24.03 24.98 -4.89
N ASP A 107 -25.33 25.28 -5.02
CA ASP A 107 -26.02 25.34 -6.32
C ASP A 107 -25.39 26.36 -7.28
N LEU A 108 -24.91 27.51 -6.79
CA LEU A 108 -24.22 28.53 -7.61
C LEU A 108 -22.95 28.02 -8.31
N ILE A 109 -22.31 27.00 -7.73
CA ILE A 109 -21.13 26.34 -8.29
C ILE A 109 -21.58 25.24 -9.25
N GLU A 110 -22.52 24.40 -8.84
CA GLU A 110 -22.80 23.10 -9.47
C GLU A 110 -23.83 23.17 -10.60
N ASP A 111 -24.80 24.09 -10.54
CA ASP A 111 -25.81 24.29 -11.60
C ASP A 111 -25.26 25.00 -12.85
N HIS A 112 -23.97 25.35 -12.83
CA HIS A 112 -23.30 26.09 -13.90
C HIS A 112 -22.01 25.40 -14.40
N PRO A 113 -22.05 24.12 -14.81
CA PRO A 113 -20.85 23.34 -15.15
C PRO A 113 -20.11 23.85 -16.40
N GLN A 114 -20.75 24.70 -17.21
CA GLN A 114 -20.16 25.32 -18.40
C GLN A 114 -19.33 26.57 -18.07
N ARG A 115 -19.48 27.13 -16.87
CA ARG A 115 -18.73 28.30 -16.41
C ARG A 115 -17.56 27.84 -15.57
N HIS A 116 -16.45 28.56 -15.67
CA HIS A 116 -15.34 28.32 -14.76
C HIS A 116 -15.76 28.74 -13.34
N ARG A 117 -15.66 27.81 -12.39
CA ARG A 117 -15.98 28.01 -10.97
C ARG A 117 -14.84 27.44 -10.12
N PRO A 118 -14.46 28.05 -8.99
CA PRO A 118 -13.40 27.52 -8.14
C PRO A 118 -13.77 26.14 -7.59
N MET A 119 -12.78 25.25 -7.48
CA MET A 119 -12.88 24.05 -6.65
C MET A 119 -12.98 24.50 -5.18
N THR A 120 -14.15 24.35 -4.59
CA THR A 120 -14.52 24.98 -3.32
C THR A 120 -14.72 23.95 -2.21
N LEU A 121 -14.01 24.13 -1.09
CA LEU A 121 -14.24 23.42 0.17
C LEU A 121 -14.91 24.36 1.18
N PHE A 122 -16.15 24.06 1.54
CA PHE A 122 -16.85 24.69 2.64
C PHE A 122 -16.56 23.98 3.95
N ILE A 123 -16.13 24.72 4.96
CA ILE A 123 -15.87 24.23 6.32
C ILE A 123 -16.85 24.94 7.25
N PHE A 124 -17.87 24.22 7.71
CA PHE A 124 -18.95 24.78 8.51
C PHE A 124 -18.83 24.33 9.97
N ASP A 125 -18.39 25.24 10.84
CA ASP A 125 -18.38 25.09 12.29
C ASP A 125 -19.58 25.83 12.89
N VAL A 126 -20.77 25.32 12.54
CA VAL A 126 -22.08 25.82 12.98
C VAL A 126 -22.98 24.65 13.37
N CYS A 127 -24.02 24.90 14.18
CA CYS A 127 -25.02 23.87 14.47
C CYS A 127 -25.75 23.42 13.20
N TYR A 128 -26.11 22.13 13.14
CA TYR A 128 -26.84 21.51 12.04
C TYR A 128 -26.10 21.52 10.69
N ALA A 129 -24.77 21.71 10.69
CA ALA A 129 -23.94 21.74 9.50
C ALA A 129 -24.05 20.46 8.64
N GLY A 130 -24.38 19.32 9.24
CA GLY A 130 -24.54 18.05 8.55
C GLY A 130 -25.60 18.06 7.44
N GLU A 131 -26.61 18.92 7.52
CA GLU A 131 -27.63 19.07 6.45
C GLU A 131 -27.00 19.53 5.12
N ALA A 132 -25.91 20.30 5.17
CA ALA A 132 -25.18 20.73 3.98
C ALA A 132 -24.30 19.62 3.39
N ALA A 133 -23.95 18.59 4.18
CA ALA A 133 -23.11 17.48 3.72
C ALA A 133 -23.94 16.38 3.03
N VAL A 134 -25.18 16.15 3.50
CA VAL A 134 -26.07 15.06 3.03
C VAL A 134 -27.08 15.48 1.95
N THR A 135 -26.95 16.67 1.40
CA THR A 135 -27.93 17.23 0.45
C THR A 135 -28.17 16.25 -0.71
N ALA A 136 -29.45 15.99 -1.03
CA ALA A 136 -29.87 14.92 -1.94
C ALA A 136 -29.26 14.98 -3.35
N TRP A 137 -28.75 16.15 -3.76
CA TRP A 137 -28.07 16.35 -5.03
C TRP A 137 -26.69 15.67 -5.08
N HIS A 138 -25.92 15.66 -3.98
CA HIS A 138 -24.60 15.01 -3.90
C HIS A 138 -24.69 13.52 -4.28
N ALA A 139 -25.73 12.83 -3.83
CA ALA A 139 -25.92 11.41 -4.14
C ALA A 139 -26.15 11.11 -5.64
N ARG A 140 -26.45 12.11 -6.46
CA ARG A 140 -26.79 11.96 -7.89
C ARG A 140 -25.71 12.43 -8.85
N MET A 141 -24.70 13.19 -8.38
CA MET A 141 -23.61 13.70 -9.22
C MET A 141 -22.33 12.89 -9.07
N ASP A 142 -21.70 12.66 -10.22
CA ASP A 142 -20.40 12.02 -10.33
C ASP A 142 -19.35 12.82 -9.55
N VAL A 143 -18.52 12.12 -8.78
CA VAL A 143 -17.54 12.72 -7.87
C VAL A 143 -16.50 13.51 -8.63
N ASP A 144 -16.04 13.00 -9.78
CA ASP A 144 -15.01 13.64 -10.61
C ASP A 144 -15.48 14.96 -11.24
N ARG A 145 -16.79 15.21 -11.22
CA ARG A 145 -17.40 16.43 -11.76
C ARG A 145 -17.77 17.45 -10.68
N ARG A 146 -17.69 17.08 -9.40
CA ARG A 146 -18.02 18.00 -8.30
C ARG A 146 -16.94 19.03 -8.11
N ARG A 147 -17.39 20.25 -7.88
CA ARG A 147 -16.54 21.39 -7.50
C ARG A 147 -16.80 21.87 -6.09
N ALA A 148 -17.94 21.56 -5.48
CA ALA A 148 -18.30 21.95 -4.12
C ALA A 148 -18.19 20.77 -3.15
N TRP A 149 -17.45 20.97 -2.08
CA TRP A 149 -17.19 19.99 -1.04
C TRP A 149 -17.51 20.58 0.34
N VAL A 150 -18.02 19.76 1.25
CA VAL A 150 -18.44 20.20 2.59
C VAL A 150 -17.73 19.37 3.65
N LEU A 151 -17.18 20.07 4.64
CA LEU A 151 -16.72 19.54 5.92
C LEU A 151 -17.56 20.19 7.03
N ALA A 152 -18.49 19.43 7.58
CA ALA A 152 -19.47 19.86 8.56
C ALA A 152 -19.06 19.44 9.97
N ALA A 153 -19.22 20.36 10.93
CA ALA A 153 -18.90 20.10 12.34
C ALA A 153 -19.80 19.07 13.02
N THR A 154 -20.93 18.72 12.40
CA THR A 154 -21.97 17.88 13.00
C THR A 154 -22.60 16.94 11.97
N GLY A 155 -23.27 15.88 12.44
CA GLY A 155 -24.26 15.17 11.64
C GLY A 155 -25.55 15.98 11.43
N PRO A 156 -26.49 15.50 10.59
CA PRO A 156 -27.82 16.09 10.40
C PRO A 156 -28.57 16.20 11.73
N GLY A 157 -29.28 17.31 11.95
CA GLY A 157 -30.01 17.57 13.20
C GLY A 157 -29.17 17.71 14.49
N GLN A 158 -27.83 17.64 14.43
CA GLN A 158 -26.96 17.70 15.62
C GLN A 158 -26.37 19.11 15.86
N LYS A 159 -25.95 19.39 17.10
CA LYS A 159 -25.31 20.65 17.51
C LYS A 159 -23.79 20.55 17.50
N ALA A 160 -23.12 21.68 17.26
CA ALA A 160 -21.67 21.83 17.33
C ALA A 160 -21.26 22.43 18.66
N PHE A 161 -20.07 22.09 19.18
CA PHE A 161 -19.61 22.55 20.49
C PHE A 161 -18.16 23.04 20.44
N GLY A 162 -17.87 24.10 21.22
CA GLY A 162 -16.50 24.53 21.56
C GLY A 162 -15.57 24.78 20.37
N TYR A 163 -16.12 25.13 19.20
CA TYR A 163 -15.39 25.37 17.96
C TYR A 163 -14.46 24.19 17.57
N ARG A 164 -14.86 22.96 17.94
CA ARG A 164 -14.00 21.76 17.88
C ARG A 164 -13.52 21.48 16.46
N LEU A 165 -14.36 21.69 15.45
CA LEU A 165 -13.94 21.50 14.05
C LEU A 165 -12.83 22.49 13.68
N SER A 166 -13.00 23.79 13.99
CA SER A 166 -12.00 24.81 13.69
C SER A 166 -10.69 24.59 14.45
N ARG A 167 -10.77 24.21 15.73
CA ARG A 167 -9.61 23.88 16.56
C ARG A 167 -8.86 22.65 16.04
N ALA A 168 -9.60 21.60 15.69
CA ALA A 168 -9.00 20.37 15.15
C ALA A 168 -8.34 20.62 13.79
N LEU A 169 -8.97 21.40 12.91
CA LEU A 169 -8.38 21.80 11.63
C LEU A 169 -7.04 22.50 11.84
N VAL A 170 -6.96 23.47 12.76
CA VAL A 170 -5.70 24.16 13.08
C VAL A 170 -4.66 23.18 13.60
N GLN A 171 -4.99 22.35 14.59
CA GLN A 171 -4.05 21.39 15.16
C GLN A 171 -3.52 20.37 14.14
N VAL A 172 -4.37 19.88 13.24
CA VAL A 172 -3.98 18.93 12.18
C VAL A 172 -3.04 19.61 11.19
N LEU A 173 -3.41 20.80 10.70
CA LEU A 173 -2.58 21.54 9.75
C LEU A 173 -1.25 22.00 10.36
N GLU A 174 -1.22 22.34 11.66
CA GLU A 174 0.02 22.60 12.40
C GLU A 174 0.90 21.35 12.48
N LYS A 175 0.34 20.17 12.79
CA LYS A 175 1.08 18.90 12.78
C LYS A 175 1.71 18.62 11.41
N TYR A 176 1.02 18.94 10.32
CA TYR A 176 1.53 18.77 8.95
C TYR A 176 2.60 19.80 8.59
N ARG A 177 2.36 21.09 8.87
CA ARG A 177 3.30 22.18 8.60
C ARG A 177 4.62 21.99 9.35
N ASP A 178 4.52 21.57 10.61
CA ASP A 178 5.67 21.39 11.50
C ASP A 178 6.32 20.00 11.33
N LEU A 179 5.87 19.20 10.35
CA LEU A 179 6.38 17.86 10.05
C LEU A 179 6.31 16.86 11.22
N LYS A 180 5.41 17.09 12.18
CA LYS A 180 5.10 16.13 13.25
C LYS A 180 4.36 14.91 12.69
N VAL A 181 3.51 15.14 11.70
CA VAL A 181 2.97 14.12 10.81
C VAL A 181 3.41 14.47 9.40
N ARG A 182 4.09 13.55 8.71
CA ARG A 182 4.62 13.78 7.37
C ARG A 182 3.99 12.86 6.34
N PHE A 183 4.04 13.30 5.09
CA PHE A 183 3.61 12.55 3.92
C PHE A 183 4.80 12.35 2.98
N ASP A 184 4.73 11.35 2.11
CA ASP A 184 5.85 11.06 1.21
C ASP A 184 6.16 12.29 0.33
N PRO A 185 7.45 12.67 0.14
CA PRO A 185 7.81 13.84 -0.67
C PRO A 185 7.41 13.77 -2.14
N SER A 186 7.03 12.59 -2.67
CA SER A 186 6.45 12.42 -4.00
C SER A 186 5.02 12.95 -4.12
N VAL A 187 4.30 13.02 -3.01
CA VAL A 187 2.88 13.40 -2.97
C VAL A 187 2.77 14.92 -2.97
N ARG A 188 2.20 15.49 -4.03
CA ARG A 188 2.06 16.95 -4.17
C ARG A 188 1.01 17.56 -3.26
N TYR A 189 -0.13 16.89 -3.13
CA TYR A 189 -1.26 17.31 -2.31
C TYR A 189 -1.63 16.19 -1.35
N ILE A 190 -1.82 16.52 -0.08
CA ILE A 190 -2.28 15.58 0.94
C ILE A 190 -3.72 15.19 0.57
N PRO A 191 -4.04 13.88 0.43
CA PRO A 191 -5.37 13.46 0.04
C PRO A 191 -6.45 13.97 1.01
N ALA A 192 -7.54 14.50 0.47
CA ALA A 192 -8.57 15.15 1.29
C ALA A 192 -9.17 14.21 2.34
N HIS A 193 -9.38 12.94 1.99
CA HIS A 193 -9.89 11.92 2.92
C HIS A 193 -8.96 11.67 4.12
N THR A 194 -7.64 11.78 3.92
CA THR A 194 -6.63 11.72 4.98
C THR A 194 -6.82 12.87 5.96
N VAL A 195 -6.95 14.09 5.43
CA VAL A 195 -7.13 15.31 6.25
C VAL A 195 -8.44 15.24 7.02
N TRP A 196 -9.54 14.83 6.38
CA TRP A 196 -10.84 14.69 7.05
C TRP A 196 -10.81 13.67 8.18
N ARG A 197 -10.16 12.52 7.96
CA ARG A 197 -9.98 11.49 8.98
C ARG A 197 -9.18 12.03 10.17
N ASP A 198 -8.07 12.70 9.92
CA ASP A 198 -7.21 13.22 10.98
C ASP A 198 -7.89 14.35 11.76
N ILE A 199 -8.70 15.19 11.09
CA ILE A 199 -9.60 16.16 11.74
C ILE A 199 -10.61 15.44 12.62
N GLY A 200 -11.27 14.38 12.11
CA GLY A 200 -12.21 13.57 12.89
C GLY A 200 -11.58 12.97 14.14
N ARG A 201 -10.34 12.45 14.04
CA ARG A 201 -9.56 11.97 15.20
C ARG A 201 -9.33 13.07 16.23
N THR A 202 -8.87 14.23 15.80
CA THR A 202 -8.60 15.33 16.73
C THR A 202 -9.87 15.94 17.31
N VAL A 203 -10.99 15.95 16.60
CA VAL A 203 -12.31 16.31 17.18
C VAL A 203 -12.69 15.34 18.29
N ASN A 204 -12.47 14.04 18.10
CA ASN A 204 -12.72 13.02 19.13
C ASN A 204 -11.82 13.25 20.35
N GLU A 205 -10.52 13.49 20.15
CA GLU A 205 -9.57 13.84 21.22
C GLU A 205 -10.00 15.09 21.99
N LEU A 206 -10.49 16.13 21.30
CA LEU A 206 -10.98 17.36 21.91
C LEU A 206 -12.30 17.17 22.66
N ALA A 207 -13.15 16.24 22.23
CA ALA A 207 -14.39 15.91 22.93
C ALA A 207 -14.09 15.24 24.28
N ASP A 208 -13.13 14.31 24.30
CA ASP A 208 -12.69 13.60 25.50
C ASP A 208 -12.04 14.53 26.54
N GLN A 209 -11.29 15.55 26.10
CA GLN A 209 -10.56 16.47 26.98
C GLN A 209 -11.41 17.56 27.64
N ALA A 210 -12.54 17.93 27.02
CA ALA A 210 -13.28 19.12 27.42
C ALA A 210 -14.42 18.79 28.40
N ASP A 211 -15.46 18.11 27.91
CA ASP A 211 -16.73 17.91 28.64
C ASP A 211 -17.42 16.58 28.29
N GLY A 212 -16.76 15.72 27.50
CA GLY A 212 -17.27 14.40 27.11
C GLY A 212 -18.46 14.44 26.14
N LEU A 213 -18.89 15.62 25.68
CA LEU A 213 -19.94 15.76 24.67
C LEU A 213 -19.41 15.27 23.31
N PRO A 214 -19.91 14.16 22.75
CA PRO A 214 -19.42 13.67 21.47
C PRO A 214 -19.81 14.63 20.34
N GLN A 215 -18.91 14.78 19.37
CA GLN A 215 -19.17 15.53 18.14
C GLN A 215 -18.62 14.74 16.95
N THR A 216 -19.48 14.50 15.96
CA THR A 216 -19.11 13.75 14.75
C THR A 216 -19.01 14.71 13.58
N VAL A 217 -17.85 14.73 12.93
CA VAL A 217 -17.62 15.48 11.70
C VAL A 217 -18.19 14.70 10.53
N LEU A 218 -18.91 15.39 9.64
CA LEU A 218 -19.48 14.80 8.43
C LEU A 218 -18.92 15.48 7.19
N THR A 219 -18.68 14.71 6.14
CA THR A 219 -18.20 15.22 4.85
C THR A 219 -19.26 15.02 3.76
N SER A 220 -19.10 15.73 2.63
CA SER A 220 -19.90 15.46 1.42
C SER A 220 -19.96 13.96 1.13
N LEU A 221 -21.12 13.45 0.74
CA LEU A 221 -21.32 12.03 0.44
C LEU A 221 -20.42 11.57 -0.73
N VAL A 222 -19.51 10.64 -0.45
CA VAL A 222 -18.59 10.05 -1.43
C VAL A 222 -18.92 8.55 -1.63
N PRO A 223 -19.14 8.08 -2.87
CA PRO A 223 -19.22 6.65 -3.17
C PRO A 223 -17.93 5.94 -2.73
N GLY A 224 -18.05 4.72 -2.19
CA GLY A 224 -16.92 4.04 -1.54
C GLY A 224 -15.71 3.74 -2.44
N HIS A 225 -15.89 3.78 -3.76
CA HIS A 225 -14.84 3.55 -4.76
C HIS A 225 -14.34 4.84 -5.43
N ALA A 226 -14.84 6.01 -5.02
CA ALA A 226 -14.53 7.24 -5.74
C ALA A 226 -13.10 7.70 -5.40
N ASP A 227 -12.33 7.99 -6.44
CA ASP A 227 -10.98 8.52 -6.29
C ASP A 227 -11.04 10.03 -6.00
N LEU A 228 -10.47 10.42 -4.86
CA LEU A 228 -10.38 11.81 -4.41
C LEU A 228 -8.99 12.40 -4.62
N SER A 229 -8.09 11.69 -5.32
CA SER A 229 -6.72 12.12 -5.60
C SER A 229 -6.66 13.42 -6.41
N HIS A 230 -7.73 13.74 -7.15
CA HIS A 230 -7.85 14.97 -7.93
C HIS A 230 -8.06 16.24 -7.07
N LEU A 231 -8.38 16.10 -5.78
CA LEU A 231 -8.63 17.24 -4.88
C LEU A 231 -7.33 17.88 -4.42
N THR A 232 -7.14 19.16 -4.75
CA THR A 232 -5.89 19.90 -4.53
C THR A 232 -5.94 20.85 -3.32
N PHE A 233 -6.82 20.60 -2.34
CA PHE A 233 -7.07 21.53 -1.24
C PHE A 233 -5.87 21.74 -0.30
N PHE A 234 -5.04 20.72 -0.08
CA PHE A 234 -4.00 20.77 0.95
C PHE A 234 -2.63 20.43 0.34
N PRO A 235 -1.82 21.44 -0.04
CA PRO A 235 -0.45 21.21 -0.49
C PRO A 235 0.36 20.46 0.57
N ASN A 236 1.18 19.50 0.15
CA ASN A 236 2.07 18.78 1.07
C ASN A 236 3.31 19.64 1.36
N PRO A 237 3.58 20.03 2.63
CA PRO A 237 4.79 20.79 2.99
C PRO A 237 6.09 20.03 2.72
N SER A 238 6.05 18.69 2.68
CA SER A 238 7.20 17.84 2.36
C SER A 238 7.41 17.64 0.86
N TYR A 239 6.52 18.16 0.00
CA TYR A 239 6.61 17.94 -1.44
C TYR A 239 7.93 18.47 -1.99
N ALA A 240 8.71 17.56 -2.56
CA ALA A 240 10.01 17.87 -3.12
C ALA A 240 10.12 17.17 -4.48
N PRO A 241 9.84 17.87 -5.59
CA PRO A 241 9.84 17.26 -6.93
C PRO A 241 11.18 16.61 -7.27
N ASP A 242 12.29 17.11 -6.69
CA ASP A 242 13.66 16.63 -6.93
C ASP A 242 14.21 15.66 -5.86
N ARG A 243 13.51 15.44 -4.74
CA ARG A 243 13.90 14.47 -3.70
C ARG A 243 12.93 13.29 -3.55
N GLY A 244 11.69 13.46 -4.00
CA GLY A 244 10.58 12.52 -3.80
C GLY A 244 10.56 11.31 -4.72
N SER A 245 11.70 10.87 -5.24
CA SER A 245 11.74 9.61 -5.96
C SER A 245 12.20 8.45 -5.08
N SER A 246 11.31 7.98 -4.22
CA SER A 246 11.24 6.53 -4.06
C SER A 246 10.33 5.88 -5.14
N ALA A 247 9.55 6.67 -5.90
CA ALA A 247 8.60 6.19 -6.90
C ALA A 247 8.81 6.64 -8.38
N VAL A 248 9.44 7.77 -8.70
CA VAL A 248 9.85 8.13 -10.09
C VAL A 248 11.00 9.12 -10.00
N ALA A 249 12.21 8.75 -10.47
CA ALA A 249 13.38 9.63 -10.37
C ALA A 249 13.08 11.00 -10.98
N PRO A 250 13.42 12.12 -10.31
CA PRO A 250 13.35 13.41 -10.98
C PRO A 250 14.31 13.33 -12.15
N GLY A 251 13.79 13.48 -13.36
CA GLY A 251 14.55 13.33 -14.59
C GLY A 251 14.42 11.97 -15.28
N LEU A 252 13.46 11.10 -14.92
CA LEU A 252 13.11 9.97 -15.79
C LEU A 252 12.55 10.51 -17.12
N PRO A 253 13.17 10.16 -18.24
CA PRO A 253 12.70 10.50 -19.57
C PRO A 253 11.26 9.99 -19.78
N PRO A 254 10.42 10.69 -20.55
CA PRO A 254 9.03 10.31 -20.79
C PRO A 254 8.85 8.85 -21.26
N GLU A 255 9.84 8.28 -21.94
CA GLU A 255 9.86 6.89 -22.40
C GLU A 255 9.94 5.87 -21.24
N VAL A 256 10.70 6.17 -20.18
CA VAL A 256 10.79 5.33 -18.97
C VAL A 256 9.57 5.53 -18.08
N ALA A 257 9.04 6.75 -18.02
CA ALA A 257 7.79 7.04 -17.31
C ALA A 257 6.58 6.28 -17.90
N ARG A 258 6.54 6.05 -19.22
CA ARG A 258 5.50 5.22 -19.86
C ARG A 258 5.58 3.72 -19.49
N LEU A 259 6.74 3.26 -19.02
CA LEU A 259 6.93 1.91 -18.47
C LEU A 259 6.64 1.82 -16.98
N ALA A 260 6.55 2.96 -16.28
CA ALA A 260 6.22 3.03 -14.86
C ALA A 260 4.73 2.75 -14.61
N ASP A 261 4.31 1.56 -14.99
CA ASP A 261 3.22 0.86 -14.34
C ASP A 261 3.83 0.13 -13.14
N TRP A 262 3.14 0.20 -12.00
CA TRP A 262 3.61 -0.30 -10.71
C TRP A 262 3.97 -1.80 -10.76
N ALA A 263 3.42 -2.55 -11.72
CA ALA A 263 3.71 -3.97 -11.95
C ALA A 263 4.93 -4.25 -12.85
N ALA A 264 5.25 -3.36 -13.80
CA ALA A 264 6.47 -3.48 -14.62
C ALA A 264 7.73 -3.09 -13.85
N ASP A 265 7.58 -2.21 -12.84
CA ASP A 265 8.59 -1.79 -11.86
C ASP A 265 10.03 -1.64 -12.42
N PRO A 266 10.25 -0.68 -13.36
CA PRO A 266 11.59 -0.43 -13.90
C PRO A 266 12.63 -0.09 -12.82
N MET A 267 12.17 0.53 -11.73
CA MET A 267 13.00 0.91 -10.60
C MET A 267 13.54 -0.30 -9.85
N HIS A 268 12.77 -1.38 -9.69
CA HIS A 268 13.28 -2.64 -9.16
C HIS A 268 14.42 -3.17 -10.01
N PHE A 269 14.24 -3.30 -11.32
CA PHE A 269 15.29 -3.82 -12.20
C PHE A 269 16.56 -2.96 -12.16
N MET A 270 16.41 -1.63 -12.16
CA MET A 270 17.54 -0.69 -12.02
C MET A 270 18.25 -0.82 -10.68
N ARG A 271 17.51 -0.84 -9.57
CA ARG A 271 18.08 -0.97 -8.21
C ARG A 271 18.80 -2.30 -8.02
N ARG A 272 18.24 -3.38 -8.56
CA ARG A 272 18.84 -4.72 -8.52
C ARG A 272 20.07 -4.81 -9.41
N ALA A 273 20.01 -4.23 -10.61
CA ALA A 273 21.15 -4.16 -11.52
C ALA A 273 22.32 -3.37 -10.92
N GLY A 274 22.02 -2.30 -10.19
CA GLY A 274 23.03 -1.51 -9.48
C GLY A 274 23.82 -2.31 -8.45
N GLY A 275 23.26 -3.35 -7.82
CA GLY A 275 23.96 -4.11 -6.77
C GLY A 275 24.34 -3.30 -5.53
N ALA A 276 23.91 -2.02 -5.46
CA ALA A 276 24.25 -1.03 -4.45
C ALA A 276 23.21 -0.91 -3.33
N GLU A 277 22.21 -1.80 -3.27
CA GLU A 277 21.17 -1.79 -2.23
C GLU A 277 21.77 -1.71 -0.81
N PRO A 278 22.93 -2.35 -0.51
CA PRO A 278 23.57 -2.22 0.79
C PRO A 278 24.25 -0.87 1.05
N VAL A 279 24.53 -0.03 0.04
CA VAL A 279 25.34 1.19 0.20
C VAL A 279 24.56 2.47 -0.14
N HIS A 280 23.26 2.37 -0.46
CA HIS A 280 22.35 3.51 -0.70
C HIS A 280 22.92 4.63 -1.58
N ARG A 281 23.56 4.26 -2.69
CA ARG A 281 24.12 5.21 -3.67
C ARG A 281 23.14 5.53 -4.80
N ALA A 282 23.42 6.63 -5.52
CA ALA A 282 22.68 7.02 -6.71
C ALA A 282 22.66 5.87 -7.73
N TRP A 283 21.54 5.70 -8.46
CA TRP A 283 21.33 4.62 -9.44
C TRP A 283 22.29 4.64 -10.65
N ALA A 284 23.29 5.51 -10.65
CA ALA A 284 24.20 5.77 -11.75
C ALA A 284 25.49 4.91 -11.70
N GLU A 285 25.65 4.01 -10.72
CA GLU A 285 26.83 3.16 -10.59
C GLU A 285 26.44 1.68 -10.47
N GLY A 286 26.99 0.84 -11.35
CA GLY A 286 26.79 -0.61 -11.34
C GLY A 286 27.88 -1.34 -10.56
N TYR A 287 27.49 -2.08 -9.52
CA TYR A 287 28.35 -2.92 -8.68
C TYR A 287 28.16 -4.40 -8.96
N PHE A 288 27.29 -4.75 -9.92
CA PHE A 288 27.12 -6.12 -10.34
C PHE A 288 28.46 -6.69 -10.85
N SER A 289 28.87 -7.82 -10.30
CA SER A 289 30.09 -8.52 -10.69
C SER A 289 29.84 -10.03 -10.69
N GLY A 290 30.64 -10.72 -11.50
CA GLY A 290 30.57 -12.17 -11.60
C GLY A 290 29.45 -12.70 -12.49
N ARG A 291 29.07 -13.96 -12.27
CA ARG A 291 28.02 -14.69 -13.02
C ARG A 291 28.26 -14.72 -14.54
N THR A 292 29.53 -14.70 -14.96
CA THR A 292 29.95 -14.59 -16.37
C THR A 292 29.30 -15.66 -17.25
N ALA A 293 29.40 -16.93 -16.87
CA ALA A 293 28.83 -18.02 -17.67
C ALA A 293 27.30 -17.94 -17.78
N GLN A 294 26.62 -17.46 -16.73
CA GLN A 294 25.17 -17.27 -16.76
C GLN A 294 24.80 -16.08 -17.66
N LEU A 295 25.52 -14.97 -17.57
CA LEU A 295 25.34 -13.83 -18.47
C LEU A 295 25.51 -14.23 -19.93
N ASP A 296 26.58 -14.95 -20.27
CA ASP A 296 26.82 -15.42 -21.65
C ASP A 296 25.66 -16.29 -22.15
N THR A 297 25.15 -17.18 -21.28
CA THR A 297 24.02 -18.07 -21.59
C THR A 297 22.72 -17.29 -21.83
N PHE A 298 22.42 -16.28 -21.00
CA PHE A 298 21.19 -15.52 -21.13
C PHE A 298 21.27 -14.45 -22.22
N ALA A 299 22.41 -13.76 -22.38
CA ALA A 299 22.62 -12.78 -23.44
C ALA A 299 22.55 -13.45 -24.82
N SER A 300 23.26 -14.56 -25.01
CA SER A 300 23.16 -15.32 -26.27
C SER A 300 21.73 -15.79 -26.56
N TRP A 301 21.00 -16.26 -25.54
CA TRP A 301 19.61 -16.68 -25.72
C TRP A 301 18.64 -15.52 -26.01
N LEU A 302 18.92 -14.31 -25.50
CA LEU A 302 18.13 -13.11 -25.81
C LEU A 302 18.41 -12.59 -27.21
N ASP A 303 19.65 -12.70 -27.69
CA ASP A 303 20.11 -12.08 -28.95
C ASP A 303 19.99 -13.01 -30.16
N ASP A 304 20.13 -14.32 -29.98
CA ASP A 304 20.17 -15.29 -31.08
C ASP A 304 18.77 -15.58 -31.63
N GLU A 305 18.40 -14.99 -32.77
CA GLU A 305 17.12 -15.26 -33.46
C GLU A 305 16.93 -16.73 -33.87
N ALA A 306 18.02 -17.50 -34.03
CA ALA A 306 18.01 -18.92 -34.35
C ALA A 306 17.96 -19.82 -33.10
N ALA A 307 18.22 -19.28 -31.89
CA ALA A 307 18.04 -20.01 -30.65
C ALA A 307 16.56 -20.33 -30.42
N ALA A 308 16.26 -21.61 -30.22
CA ALA A 308 14.90 -22.10 -29.97
C ALA A 308 14.22 -21.28 -28.85
N PRO A 309 13.14 -20.55 -29.17
CA PRO A 309 12.32 -19.88 -28.16
C PRO A 309 11.78 -20.92 -27.17
N GLY A 310 11.68 -20.58 -25.90
CA GLY A 310 11.38 -21.56 -24.86
C GLY A 310 11.29 -20.99 -23.46
N LEU A 311 11.14 -21.88 -22.48
CA LEU A 311 11.13 -21.55 -21.06
C LEU A 311 12.56 -21.62 -20.50
N ARG A 312 12.98 -20.55 -19.83
CA ARG A 312 14.12 -20.56 -18.91
C ARG A 312 13.68 -20.14 -17.51
N VAL A 313 14.27 -20.76 -16.50
CA VAL A 313 13.99 -20.46 -15.09
C VAL A 313 15.31 -20.27 -14.34
N VAL A 314 15.40 -19.18 -13.57
CA VAL A 314 16.53 -18.91 -12.68
C VAL A 314 16.11 -19.20 -11.25
N THR A 315 16.79 -20.15 -10.60
CA THR A 315 16.60 -20.52 -9.19
C THR A 315 17.83 -20.19 -8.37
N GLY A 316 17.70 -20.30 -7.05
CA GLY A 316 18.80 -20.08 -6.11
C GLY A 316 18.29 -19.62 -4.75
N LYS A 317 19.13 -19.74 -3.73
CA LYS A 317 18.82 -19.28 -2.36
C LYS A 317 18.58 -17.76 -2.31
N PRO A 318 17.85 -17.25 -1.31
CA PRO A 318 17.61 -15.82 -1.18
C PRO A 318 18.94 -15.07 -1.03
N GLY A 319 19.12 -13.96 -1.76
CA GLY A 319 20.40 -13.23 -1.77
C GLY A 319 21.50 -13.78 -2.69
N ALA A 320 21.25 -14.86 -3.45
CA ALA A 320 22.24 -15.41 -4.40
C ALA A 320 22.48 -14.54 -5.65
N GLY A 321 21.75 -13.44 -5.82
CA GLY A 321 21.90 -12.51 -6.95
C GLY A 321 20.95 -12.73 -8.13
N LYS A 322 19.86 -13.49 -7.99
CA LYS A 322 18.88 -13.75 -9.07
C LYS A 322 18.31 -12.47 -9.70
N SER A 323 17.69 -11.62 -8.86
CA SER A 323 17.11 -10.35 -9.32
C SER A 323 18.17 -9.37 -9.81
N ALA A 324 19.41 -9.45 -9.31
CA ALA A 324 20.51 -8.63 -9.81
C ALA A 324 20.92 -9.04 -11.24
N LEU A 325 21.04 -10.35 -11.49
CA LEU A 325 21.28 -10.90 -12.82
C LEU A 325 20.16 -10.52 -13.80
N LEU A 326 18.90 -10.75 -13.41
CA LEU A 326 17.74 -10.37 -14.24
C LEU A 326 17.65 -8.85 -14.45
N GLY A 327 17.93 -8.07 -13.40
CA GLY A 327 17.98 -6.61 -13.46
C GLY A 327 18.98 -6.10 -14.48
N VAL A 328 20.22 -6.61 -14.45
CA VAL A 328 21.26 -6.22 -15.42
C VAL A 328 20.87 -6.61 -16.84
N LEU A 329 20.32 -7.81 -17.04
CA LEU A 329 19.85 -8.26 -18.35
C LEU A 329 18.71 -7.38 -18.89
N VAL A 330 17.73 -7.03 -18.05
CA VAL A 330 16.62 -6.13 -18.40
C VAL A 330 17.12 -4.72 -18.70
N CYS A 331 17.99 -4.17 -17.85
CA CYS A 331 18.57 -2.85 -18.05
C CYS A 331 19.37 -2.80 -19.36
N ALA A 332 20.10 -3.85 -19.70
CA ALA A 332 20.80 -3.95 -20.96
C ALA A 332 19.84 -4.13 -22.15
N ALA A 333 18.88 -5.05 -22.10
CA ALA A 333 18.07 -5.41 -23.27
C ALA A 333 16.93 -4.44 -23.57
N HIS A 334 16.33 -3.80 -22.55
CA HIS A 334 15.10 -3.03 -22.72
C HIS A 334 15.37 -1.67 -23.40
N PRO A 335 14.68 -1.32 -24.52
CA PRO A 335 14.96 -0.13 -25.33
C PRO A 335 14.96 1.18 -24.53
N ALA A 336 13.92 1.36 -23.70
CA ALA A 336 13.81 2.54 -22.85
C ALA A 336 14.83 2.56 -21.71
N LEU A 337 15.20 1.43 -21.10
CA LEU A 337 16.09 1.40 -19.94
C LEU A 337 17.56 1.46 -20.33
N ARG A 338 17.94 0.77 -21.43
CA ARG A 338 19.34 0.64 -21.90
C ARG A 338 20.05 1.96 -21.99
N ARG A 339 19.39 2.98 -22.55
CA ARG A 339 19.95 4.32 -22.77
C ARG A 339 20.31 5.02 -21.45
N TYR A 340 19.46 4.89 -20.43
CA TYR A 340 19.61 5.62 -19.16
C TYR A 340 20.34 4.81 -18.07
N THR A 341 20.46 3.50 -18.26
CA THR A 341 21.12 2.58 -17.32
C THR A 341 22.49 2.13 -17.82
N ARG A 342 23.08 2.83 -18.80
CA ARG A 342 24.37 2.44 -19.40
C ARG A 342 25.46 2.17 -18.36
N ALA A 343 25.52 2.97 -17.30
CA ALA A 343 26.49 2.78 -16.24
C ALA A 343 26.33 1.46 -15.44
N LEU A 344 25.15 0.83 -15.51
CA LEU A 344 24.85 -0.43 -14.83
C LEU A 344 25.32 -1.66 -15.62
N TRP A 345 25.33 -1.59 -16.95
CA TRP A 345 25.61 -2.75 -17.81
C TRP A 345 26.80 -2.57 -18.76
N ALA A 346 27.36 -1.37 -18.93
CA ALA A 346 28.50 -1.15 -19.83
C ALA A 346 29.75 -1.95 -19.43
N GLY A 347 29.93 -2.22 -18.13
CA GLY A 347 31.05 -3.02 -17.62
C GLY A 347 31.02 -4.49 -18.05
N LEU A 348 29.89 -4.98 -18.58
CA LEU A 348 29.78 -6.36 -19.08
C LEU A 348 30.52 -6.58 -20.41
N GLY A 349 30.75 -5.50 -21.19
CA GLY A 349 31.34 -5.57 -22.52
C GLY A 349 30.44 -6.33 -23.50
N ASP A 350 31.03 -7.25 -24.26
CA ASP A 350 30.35 -8.08 -25.28
C ASP A 350 29.32 -9.06 -24.70
N ARG A 351 29.22 -9.14 -23.36
CA ARG A 351 28.29 -10.01 -22.63
C ARG A 351 26.96 -9.33 -22.30
N ALA A 352 26.83 -8.03 -22.56
CA ALA A 352 25.55 -7.35 -22.45
C ALA A 352 24.67 -7.75 -23.64
N PRO A 353 23.41 -8.17 -23.41
CA PRO A 353 22.49 -8.45 -24.51
C PRO A 353 22.30 -7.21 -25.40
N GLY A 354 21.95 -7.45 -26.66
CA GLY A 354 21.48 -6.47 -27.61
C GLY A 354 20.17 -5.81 -27.17
N GLU A 355 19.82 -4.71 -27.84
CA GLU A 355 18.52 -4.06 -27.65
C GLU A 355 17.40 -4.96 -28.18
N ASN A 356 16.36 -5.19 -27.37
CA ASN A 356 15.23 -6.05 -27.70
C ASN A 356 13.92 -5.25 -27.63
N ASP A 357 13.44 -4.82 -28.80
CA ASP A 357 12.21 -4.04 -28.94
C ASP A 357 10.91 -4.80 -28.61
N ARG A 358 11.01 -6.12 -28.36
CA ARG A 358 9.89 -7.03 -28.08
C ARG A 358 9.99 -7.68 -26.71
N LEU A 359 10.52 -6.92 -25.75
CA LEU A 359 10.68 -7.31 -24.36
C LEU A 359 9.56 -6.71 -23.51
N ALA A 360 8.80 -7.56 -22.82
CA ALA A 360 7.90 -7.17 -21.75
C ALA A 360 8.37 -7.76 -20.41
N VAL A 361 8.29 -6.96 -19.36
CA VAL A 361 8.85 -7.30 -18.04
C VAL A 361 7.83 -7.06 -16.93
N VAL A 362 7.84 -7.93 -15.93
CA VAL A 362 7.07 -7.77 -14.70
C VAL A 362 7.89 -8.21 -13.50
N HIS A 363 7.78 -7.44 -12.42
CA HIS A 363 8.24 -7.83 -11.11
C HIS A 363 7.03 -8.35 -10.31
N ALA A 364 6.89 -9.68 -10.20
CA ALA A 364 5.67 -10.33 -9.70
C ALA A 364 5.44 -10.16 -8.18
N ARG A 365 6.35 -9.51 -7.47
CA ARG A 365 6.31 -9.36 -6.02
C ARG A 365 5.03 -8.66 -5.58
N ARG A 366 4.25 -9.35 -4.75
CA ARG A 366 2.94 -8.91 -4.24
C ARG A 366 1.95 -8.45 -5.30
N LEU A 367 2.13 -8.88 -6.54
CA LEU A 367 1.13 -8.73 -7.57
C LEU A 367 0.14 -9.89 -7.45
N ALA A 368 -1.14 -9.60 -7.67
CA ALA A 368 -2.14 -10.62 -7.98
C ALA A 368 -2.02 -11.00 -9.47
N LEU A 369 -2.73 -12.06 -9.85
CA LEU A 369 -2.79 -12.51 -11.24
C LEU A 369 -3.24 -11.39 -12.19
N ASP A 370 -4.29 -10.66 -11.81
CA ASP A 370 -4.86 -9.62 -12.66
C ASP A 370 -3.86 -8.49 -12.92
N ASP A 371 -3.10 -8.08 -11.91
CA ASP A 371 -2.09 -7.01 -12.02
C ASP A 371 -0.98 -7.37 -13.04
N ILE A 372 -0.48 -8.61 -12.96
CA ILE A 372 0.54 -9.14 -13.88
C ILE A 372 -0.01 -9.14 -15.31
N VAL A 373 -1.25 -9.61 -15.49
CA VAL A 373 -1.88 -9.75 -16.80
C VAL A 373 -2.13 -8.40 -17.43
N HIS A 374 -2.69 -7.43 -16.69
CA HIS A 374 -2.91 -6.08 -17.18
C HIS A 374 -1.59 -5.42 -17.59
N SER A 375 -0.54 -5.57 -16.78
CA SER A 375 0.75 -4.95 -17.06
C SER A 375 1.44 -5.54 -18.30
N LEU A 376 1.44 -6.87 -18.44
CA LEU A 376 1.97 -7.54 -19.64
C LEU A 376 1.14 -7.21 -20.88
N ALA A 377 -0.19 -7.22 -20.77
CA ALA A 377 -1.08 -6.90 -21.88
C ALA A 377 -0.84 -5.48 -22.42
N ARG A 378 -0.69 -4.50 -21.51
CA ARG A 378 -0.38 -3.11 -21.86
C ARG A 378 0.96 -3.00 -22.61
N GLN A 379 2.01 -3.66 -22.11
CA GLN A 379 3.32 -3.68 -22.77
C GLN A 379 3.26 -4.35 -24.15
N LEU A 380 2.57 -5.48 -24.28
CA LEU A 380 2.40 -6.19 -25.55
C LEU A 380 1.62 -5.36 -26.58
N ARG A 381 0.57 -4.63 -26.18
CA ARG A 381 -0.16 -3.71 -27.06
C ARG A 381 0.73 -2.59 -27.60
N HIS A 382 1.64 -2.06 -26.76
CA HIS A 382 2.60 -1.05 -27.21
C HIS A 382 3.62 -1.62 -28.21
N ILE A 383 4.09 -2.85 -27.98
CA ILE A 383 4.96 -3.56 -28.93
C ILE A 383 4.23 -3.72 -30.28
N HIS A 384 2.97 -4.14 -30.27
CA HIS A 384 2.13 -4.30 -31.47
C HIS A 384 1.88 -2.99 -32.22
N SER A 385 1.61 -1.88 -31.51
CA SER A 385 1.31 -0.57 -32.11
C SER A 385 2.45 0.08 -32.89
N ARG A 386 3.69 -0.43 -32.73
CA ARG A 386 4.86 0.03 -33.49
C ARG A 386 4.96 -0.63 -34.88
N ASP A 387 4.33 -1.78 -35.07
CA ASP A 387 4.47 -2.62 -36.27
C ASP A 387 3.29 -2.49 -37.26
N ASP A 388 2.15 -1.88 -36.87
CA ASP A 388 0.99 -1.76 -37.76
C ASP A 388 0.20 -0.44 -37.59
N SER A 389 -0.23 0.14 -38.72
CA SER A 389 -1.05 1.38 -38.79
C SER A 389 -2.56 1.12 -38.84
N GLY A 390 -2.97 -0.10 -38.46
CA GLY A 390 -4.36 -0.57 -38.49
C GLY A 390 -5.03 -0.60 -37.11
N ASP A 391 -6.33 -0.33 -37.10
CA ASP A 391 -7.22 -0.35 -35.94
C ASP A 391 -7.04 -1.59 -35.05
N VAL A 392 -6.59 -1.38 -33.82
CA VAL A 392 -6.67 -2.38 -32.75
C VAL A 392 -8.11 -2.37 -32.25
N SER A 393 -8.93 -3.34 -32.66
CA SER A 393 -10.24 -3.52 -32.04
C SER A 393 -10.03 -3.82 -30.56
N GLU A 394 -10.57 -2.97 -29.68
CA GLU A 394 -10.60 -3.20 -28.23
C GLU A 394 -11.32 -4.52 -27.92
N MET A 395 -10.56 -5.63 -27.86
CA MET A 395 -11.05 -6.84 -27.23
C MET A 395 -11.20 -6.54 -25.75
N SER A 396 -12.44 -6.39 -25.29
CA SER A 396 -12.75 -6.21 -23.87
C SER A 396 -12.22 -7.39 -23.07
N GLU A 397 -11.58 -7.13 -21.93
CA GLU A 397 -11.13 -8.15 -20.95
C GLU A 397 -12.23 -9.14 -20.55
N GLN A 398 -13.50 -8.75 -20.71
CA GLN A 398 -14.68 -9.56 -20.43
C GLN A 398 -14.90 -10.72 -21.44
N ALA A 399 -14.21 -10.75 -22.59
CA ALA A 399 -14.47 -11.70 -23.67
C ALA A 399 -13.54 -12.94 -23.71
N VAL A 400 -12.44 -12.96 -22.95
CA VAL A 400 -11.48 -14.08 -22.94
C VAL A 400 -11.45 -14.73 -21.56
N GLY A 401 -11.93 -15.97 -21.47
CA GLY A 401 -12.10 -16.68 -20.18
C GLY A 401 -10.80 -17.11 -19.47
N ASN A 402 -9.63 -16.98 -20.10
CA ASN A 402 -8.33 -17.42 -19.54
C ASN A 402 -7.23 -16.35 -19.75
N PRO A 403 -6.55 -15.88 -18.68
CA PRO A 403 -5.53 -14.84 -18.76
C PRO A 403 -4.34 -15.16 -19.69
N ALA A 404 -3.92 -16.43 -19.78
CA ALA A 404 -2.85 -16.81 -20.69
C ALA A 404 -3.27 -16.70 -22.16
N ASP A 405 -4.48 -17.14 -22.49
CA ASP A 405 -5.00 -17.07 -23.86
C ASP A 405 -5.18 -15.62 -24.31
N TYR A 406 -5.56 -14.74 -23.37
CA TYR A 406 -5.61 -13.30 -23.60
C TYR A 406 -4.24 -12.72 -23.97
N LEU A 407 -3.18 -12.99 -23.19
CA LEU A 407 -1.83 -12.52 -23.54
C LEU A 407 -1.31 -13.13 -24.85
N LEU A 408 -1.58 -14.41 -25.10
CA LEU A 408 -1.19 -15.08 -26.35
C LEU A 408 -1.86 -14.46 -27.57
N GLY A 409 -3.10 -13.96 -27.44
CA GLY A 409 -3.81 -13.24 -28.50
C GLY A 409 -3.22 -11.86 -28.82
N LEU A 410 -2.42 -11.28 -27.92
CA LEU A 410 -1.76 -9.98 -28.13
C LEU A 410 -0.37 -10.10 -28.77
N LEU A 411 0.15 -11.32 -28.96
CA LEU A 411 1.45 -11.53 -29.58
C LEU A 411 1.40 -11.14 -31.08
N PRO A 412 2.40 -10.40 -31.60
CA PRO A 412 2.53 -10.09 -33.02
C PRO A 412 2.60 -11.36 -33.90
N ASN A 413 2.04 -11.26 -35.10
CA ASN A 413 1.89 -12.38 -36.04
C ASN A 413 3.14 -12.65 -36.91
N ASP A 414 4.17 -11.82 -36.81
CA ASP A 414 5.38 -11.88 -37.63
C ASP A 414 6.49 -12.77 -37.04
N GLU A 415 7.58 -12.96 -37.79
CA GLU A 415 8.53 -14.06 -37.54
C GLU A 415 9.43 -13.88 -36.30
N SER A 416 9.56 -12.67 -35.73
CA SER A 416 10.54 -12.41 -34.67
C SER A 416 10.03 -12.79 -33.27
N PRO A 417 10.93 -13.27 -32.38
CA PRO A 417 10.55 -13.74 -31.05
C PRO A 417 10.12 -12.61 -30.10
N VAL A 418 9.18 -12.92 -29.20
CA VAL A 418 8.72 -12.03 -28.13
C VAL A 418 9.20 -12.57 -26.79
N THR A 419 9.76 -11.69 -25.96
CA THR A 419 10.36 -12.08 -24.68
C THR A 419 9.55 -11.54 -23.51
N LEU A 420 9.16 -12.44 -22.60
CA LEU A 420 8.52 -12.12 -21.34
C LEU A 420 9.46 -12.46 -20.18
N ILE A 421 9.74 -11.49 -19.30
CA ILE A 421 10.54 -11.71 -18.08
C ILE A 421 9.65 -11.47 -16.86
N VAL A 422 9.59 -12.46 -15.96
CA VAL A 422 8.85 -12.40 -14.70
C VAL A 422 9.82 -12.67 -13.55
N ASP A 423 10.17 -11.64 -12.78
CA ASP A 423 11.04 -11.78 -11.59
C ASP A 423 10.21 -11.91 -10.30
N ALA A 424 10.81 -12.51 -9.26
CA ALA A 424 10.27 -12.66 -7.91
C ALA A 424 8.88 -13.35 -7.83
N LEU A 425 8.67 -14.40 -8.64
CA LEU A 425 7.42 -15.18 -8.63
C LEU A 425 7.11 -15.75 -7.25
N ASP A 426 8.13 -16.15 -6.48
CA ASP A 426 7.99 -16.68 -5.13
C ASP A 426 7.44 -15.68 -4.11
N GLU A 427 7.46 -14.38 -4.44
CA GLU A 427 7.01 -13.29 -3.58
C GLU A 427 5.66 -12.68 -4.01
N ALA A 428 4.93 -13.28 -4.95
CA ALA A 428 3.60 -12.84 -5.37
C ALA A 428 2.50 -13.09 -4.31
N LEU A 429 1.32 -12.46 -4.42
CA LEU A 429 0.21 -12.65 -3.46
C LEU A 429 -0.35 -14.08 -3.51
N GLN A 430 -0.54 -14.61 -4.73
CA GLN A 430 -1.06 -15.96 -4.99
C GLN A 430 -0.21 -16.64 -6.07
N PRO A 431 1.04 -17.03 -5.75
CA PRO A 431 2.01 -17.48 -6.74
C PRO A 431 1.61 -18.79 -7.44
N GLN A 432 0.81 -19.63 -6.77
CA GLN A 432 0.27 -20.87 -7.36
C GLN A 432 -0.76 -20.57 -8.45
N ASP A 433 -1.62 -19.57 -8.26
CA ASP A 433 -2.66 -19.20 -9.22
C ASP A 433 -2.03 -18.52 -10.44
N ILE A 434 -1.04 -17.65 -10.22
CA ILE A 434 -0.21 -17.08 -11.29
C ILE A 434 0.49 -18.18 -12.09
N THR A 435 1.07 -19.17 -11.40
CA THR A 435 1.75 -20.27 -12.09
C THR A 435 0.79 -21.11 -12.92
N THR A 436 -0.40 -21.42 -12.39
CA THR A 436 -1.36 -22.34 -13.00
C THR A 436 -2.15 -21.68 -14.13
N ALA A 437 -2.68 -20.48 -13.90
CA ALA A 437 -3.52 -19.76 -14.85
C ALA A 437 -2.73 -19.02 -15.94
N LEU A 438 -1.48 -18.64 -15.67
CA LEU A 438 -0.68 -17.82 -16.57
C LEU A 438 0.61 -18.52 -17.04
N LEU A 439 1.55 -18.80 -16.13
CA LEU A 439 2.92 -19.17 -16.52
C LEU A 439 3.02 -20.58 -17.13
N LEU A 440 2.30 -21.58 -16.60
CA LEU A 440 2.30 -22.94 -17.14
C LEU A 440 1.72 -23.00 -18.56
N PRO A 441 0.56 -22.39 -18.86
CA PRO A 441 0.07 -22.29 -20.24
C PRO A 441 1.06 -21.60 -21.19
N LEU A 442 1.65 -20.46 -20.78
CA LEU A 442 2.64 -19.75 -21.58
C LEU A 442 3.90 -20.58 -21.80
N ALA A 443 4.42 -21.26 -20.77
CA ALA A 443 5.55 -22.16 -20.86
C ALA A 443 5.31 -23.32 -21.83
N ARG A 444 4.12 -23.95 -21.78
CA ARG A 444 3.74 -25.03 -22.70
C ARG A 444 3.67 -24.54 -24.15
N LYS A 445 3.20 -23.31 -24.38
CA LYS A 445 3.22 -22.69 -25.70
C LYS A 445 4.64 -22.41 -26.15
N ALA A 446 5.48 -21.84 -25.27
CA ALA A 446 6.89 -21.54 -25.52
C ALA A 446 7.67 -22.78 -25.98
N HIS A 447 7.36 -23.96 -25.44
CA HIS A 447 8.06 -25.22 -25.74
C HIS A 447 7.61 -25.92 -27.04
N ARG A 448 6.56 -25.43 -27.74
CA ARG A 448 6.11 -26.07 -28.99
C ARG A 448 7.09 -25.78 -30.13
N PRO A 449 7.33 -26.74 -31.04
CA PRO A 449 8.10 -26.48 -32.27
C PRO A 449 7.49 -25.32 -33.06
N GLY A 450 8.32 -24.35 -33.46
CA GLY A 450 7.89 -23.14 -34.17
C GLY A 450 7.26 -22.05 -33.28
N SER A 451 7.27 -22.23 -31.95
CA SER A 451 6.92 -21.15 -31.02
C SER A 451 7.91 -19.99 -31.14
N ARG A 452 7.40 -18.77 -31.00
CA ARG A 452 8.17 -17.51 -31.00
C ARG A 452 8.27 -16.88 -29.60
N LEU A 453 7.71 -17.54 -28.59
CA LEU A 453 7.66 -17.02 -27.22
C LEU A 453 8.90 -17.44 -26.42
N ARG A 454 9.60 -16.46 -25.86
CA ARG A 454 10.65 -16.63 -24.85
C ARG A 454 10.08 -16.25 -23.48
N LEU A 455 10.18 -17.15 -22.52
CA LEU A 455 9.71 -16.90 -21.15
C LEU A 455 10.86 -17.13 -20.18
N LEU A 456 11.25 -16.09 -19.43
CA LEU A 456 12.28 -16.14 -18.40
C LEU A 456 11.66 -15.84 -17.04
N VAL A 457 11.77 -16.78 -16.10
CA VAL A 457 11.16 -16.66 -14.77
C VAL A 457 12.21 -16.73 -13.67
N GLY A 458 12.24 -15.72 -12.79
CA GLY A 458 13.00 -15.74 -11.54
C GLY A 458 12.15 -16.25 -10.38
N THR A 459 12.58 -17.33 -9.72
CA THR A 459 11.84 -17.91 -8.58
C THR A 459 12.76 -18.68 -7.62
N ARG A 460 12.21 -19.27 -6.56
CA ARG A 460 12.88 -20.26 -5.71
C ARG A 460 12.66 -21.67 -6.23
N ASP A 461 13.57 -22.57 -5.89
CA ASP A 461 13.33 -24.01 -6.04
C ASP A 461 12.37 -24.45 -4.92
N ASP A 462 11.09 -24.49 -5.24
CA ASP A 462 9.99 -24.65 -4.29
C ASP A 462 8.93 -25.59 -4.90
N GLU A 463 8.34 -26.47 -4.08
CA GLU A 463 7.34 -27.44 -4.51
C GLU A 463 6.12 -26.78 -5.17
N ARG A 464 5.80 -25.54 -4.78
CA ARG A 464 4.73 -24.71 -5.39
C ARG A 464 4.91 -24.51 -6.90
N PHE A 465 6.14 -24.59 -7.41
CA PHE A 465 6.49 -24.36 -8.81
C PHE A 465 6.95 -25.62 -9.54
N ARG A 466 6.78 -26.80 -8.92
CA ARG A 466 7.29 -28.08 -9.44
C ARG A 466 6.95 -28.32 -10.91
N GLY A 467 5.72 -28.02 -11.34
CA GLY A 467 5.31 -28.19 -12.74
C GLY A 467 6.08 -27.29 -13.71
N LEU A 468 6.33 -26.03 -13.34
CA LEU A 468 7.11 -25.08 -14.14
C LEU A 468 8.59 -25.47 -14.17
N LEU A 469 9.14 -25.86 -13.02
CA LEU A 469 10.52 -26.31 -12.88
C LEU A 469 10.80 -27.61 -13.63
N ALA A 470 9.87 -28.56 -13.63
CA ALA A 470 9.98 -29.79 -14.41
C ALA A 470 10.08 -29.49 -15.91
N LEU A 471 9.18 -28.66 -16.45
CA LEU A 471 9.22 -28.24 -17.86
C LEU A 471 10.55 -27.54 -18.22
N ALA A 472 11.06 -26.69 -17.33
CA ALA A 472 12.33 -26.01 -17.56
C ALA A 472 13.52 -26.99 -17.52
N ARG A 473 13.53 -27.93 -16.57
CA ARG A 473 14.60 -28.94 -16.42
C ARG A 473 14.64 -29.90 -17.60
N ASP A 474 13.48 -30.37 -18.07
CA ASP A 474 13.37 -31.24 -19.25
C ASP A 474 13.94 -30.57 -20.51
N ALA A 475 13.81 -29.25 -20.60
CA ALA A 475 14.35 -28.43 -21.70
C ALA A 475 15.80 -27.95 -21.49
N SER A 476 16.48 -28.37 -20.41
CA SER A 476 17.79 -27.82 -19.99
C SER A 476 17.78 -26.28 -19.81
N GLY A 477 16.62 -25.71 -19.48
CA GLY A 477 16.39 -24.27 -19.29
C GLY A 477 16.43 -23.80 -17.84
N CYS A 478 16.71 -24.69 -16.87
CA CYS A 478 16.78 -24.34 -15.45
C CYS A 478 18.23 -24.03 -15.03
N THR A 479 18.48 -22.80 -14.57
CA THR A 479 19.78 -22.35 -14.05
C THR A 479 19.68 -22.14 -12.54
N ASP A 480 20.34 -22.99 -11.75
CA ASP A 480 20.41 -22.83 -10.30
C ASP A 480 21.69 -22.09 -9.88
N LEU A 481 21.52 -20.88 -9.33
CA LEU A 481 22.64 -20.06 -8.85
C LEU A 481 23.30 -20.63 -7.58
N SER A 482 22.61 -21.52 -6.85
CA SER A 482 23.16 -22.19 -5.67
C SER A 482 24.09 -23.36 -6.02
N ALA A 483 23.98 -23.91 -7.24
CA ALA A 483 24.76 -25.07 -7.70
C ALA A 483 26.10 -24.67 -8.36
N ILE A 484 26.42 -23.38 -8.38
CA ILE A 484 27.67 -22.88 -8.99
C ILE A 484 28.85 -23.24 -8.10
N VAL A 485 29.95 -23.65 -8.74
CA VAL A 485 31.18 -24.08 -8.09
C VAL A 485 31.68 -23.02 -7.09
N PRO A 486 31.92 -23.36 -5.81
CA PRO A 486 32.24 -22.39 -4.75
C PRO A 486 33.42 -21.48 -5.07
N GLU A 487 34.45 -21.98 -5.76
CA GLU A 487 35.63 -21.20 -6.15
C GLU A 487 35.28 -20.04 -7.09
N VAL A 488 34.29 -20.22 -7.98
CA VAL A 488 33.80 -19.17 -8.88
C VAL A 488 33.02 -18.14 -8.07
N VAL A 489 32.13 -18.59 -7.19
CA VAL A 489 31.35 -17.69 -6.31
C VAL A 489 32.27 -16.89 -5.39
N CYS A 490 33.33 -17.52 -4.87
CA CYS A 490 34.35 -16.85 -4.06
C CYS A 490 34.99 -15.68 -4.80
N GLN A 491 35.39 -15.89 -6.06
CA GLN A 491 36.00 -14.83 -6.83
C GLN A 491 35.01 -13.69 -7.10
N ASP A 492 33.78 -14.04 -7.50
CA ASP A 492 32.72 -13.07 -7.78
C ASP A 492 32.38 -12.22 -6.53
N VAL A 493 32.28 -12.84 -5.34
CA VAL A 493 32.01 -12.14 -4.08
C VAL A 493 33.18 -11.24 -3.66
N ALA A 494 34.42 -11.69 -3.86
CA ALA A 494 35.60 -10.86 -3.58
C ALA A 494 35.63 -9.62 -4.49
N ASP A 495 35.29 -9.79 -5.77
CA ASP A 495 35.22 -8.69 -6.72
C ASP A 495 34.10 -7.69 -6.36
N TYR A 496 32.93 -8.22 -5.97
CA TYR A 496 31.81 -7.43 -5.49
C TYR A 496 32.17 -6.55 -4.27
N VAL A 497 32.72 -7.17 -3.20
CA VAL A 497 33.10 -6.45 -1.98
C VAL A 497 34.18 -5.41 -2.26
N ARG A 498 35.16 -5.75 -3.10
CA ARG A 498 36.22 -4.81 -3.49
C ARG A 498 35.64 -3.57 -4.17
N GLN A 499 34.71 -3.75 -5.11
CA GLN A 499 34.06 -2.64 -5.79
C GLN A 499 33.25 -1.77 -4.82
N LEU A 500 32.48 -2.38 -3.92
CA LEU A 500 31.71 -1.65 -2.90
C LEU A 500 32.61 -0.80 -1.99
N LEU A 501 33.72 -1.36 -1.49
CA LEU A 501 34.65 -0.67 -0.60
C LEU A 501 35.48 0.40 -1.31
N ALA A 502 35.79 0.21 -2.60
CA ALA A 502 36.62 1.14 -3.36
C ALA A 502 35.87 2.41 -3.79
N ALA A 503 34.54 2.37 -3.83
CA ALA A 503 33.80 3.39 -4.55
C ALA A 503 33.57 4.69 -3.76
N ASP A 504 33.53 4.69 -2.43
CA ASP A 504 33.41 5.88 -1.55
C ASP A 504 33.57 5.46 -0.08
N GLY A 505 33.81 6.42 0.81
CA GLY A 505 33.97 6.19 2.25
C GLY A 505 35.43 5.96 2.67
N PRO A 506 35.67 5.50 3.91
CA PRO A 506 37.02 5.48 4.49
C PRO A 506 37.97 4.53 3.75
N TYR A 507 37.44 3.57 3.01
CA TYR A 507 38.21 2.61 2.23
C TYR A 507 38.60 3.11 0.84
N ALA A 508 38.04 4.21 0.32
CA ALA A 508 38.22 4.63 -1.08
C ALA A 508 39.65 5.09 -1.43
N VAL A 509 40.45 5.47 -0.43
CA VAL A 509 41.82 5.95 -0.62
C VAL A 509 42.73 4.89 -1.28
N ASP A 510 43.46 5.26 -2.34
CA ASP A 510 44.32 4.34 -3.09
C ASP A 510 45.36 3.61 -2.22
N ALA A 511 45.88 4.27 -1.18
CA ALA A 511 46.82 3.68 -0.23
C ALA A 511 46.24 2.45 0.51
N LEU A 512 44.90 2.38 0.65
CA LEU A 512 44.20 1.25 1.27
C LEU A 512 43.84 0.14 0.30
N ARG A 513 44.30 0.20 -0.96
CA ARG A 513 44.06 -0.87 -1.93
C ARG A 513 44.49 -2.27 -1.43
N PRO A 514 45.68 -2.46 -0.82
CA PRO A 514 46.08 -3.77 -0.29
C PRO A 514 45.15 -4.26 0.84
N VAL A 515 44.67 -3.33 1.67
CA VAL A 515 43.70 -3.61 2.74
C VAL A 515 42.36 -4.05 2.16
N ARG A 516 41.82 -3.31 1.17
CA ARG A 516 40.58 -3.67 0.47
C ARG A 516 40.68 -5.06 -0.18
N ASP A 517 41.78 -5.32 -0.89
CA ASP A 517 41.98 -6.58 -1.60
C ASP A 517 42.04 -7.77 -0.63
N THR A 518 42.75 -7.60 0.49
CA THR A 518 42.87 -8.64 1.53
C THR A 518 41.55 -8.87 2.24
N LEU A 519 40.84 -7.80 2.61
CA LEU A 519 39.55 -7.85 3.30
C LEU A 519 38.49 -8.53 2.43
N ALA A 520 38.38 -8.11 1.16
CA ALA A 520 37.41 -8.69 0.21
C ALA A 520 37.67 -10.18 -0.03
N ARG A 521 38.94 -10.59 -0.14
CA ARG A 521 39.30 -11.99 -0.31
C ARG A 521 38.98 -12.81 0.94
N ALA A 522 39.34 -12.34 2.12
CA ALA A 522 39.07 -13.02 3.39
C ALA A 522 37.57 -13.19 3.66
N ILE A 523 36.75 -12.17 3.37
CA ILE A 523 35.27 -12.26 3.46
C ILE A 523 34.76 -13.34 2.51
N ALA A 524 35.18 -13.31 1.25
CA ALA A 524 34.73 -14.28 0.25
C ALA A 524 35.13 -15.71 0.63
N ASP A 525 36.39 -15.95 1.02
CA ASP A 525 36.87 -17.27 1.44
C ASP A 525 36.08 -17.78 2.67
N THR A 526 35.67 -16.88 3.57
CA THR A 526 34.92 -17.26 4.78
C THR A 526 33.47 -17.64 4.48
N LEU A 527 32.86 -16.99 3.49
CA LEU A 527 31.48 -17.25 3.04
C LEU A 527 31.37 -18.41 2.05
N THR A 528 32.46 -18.77 1.36
CA THR A 528 32.44 -19.74 0.23
C THR A 528 33.41 -20.91 0.36
N GLY A 529 34.26 -20.94 1.40
CA GLY A 529 35.44 -21.81 1.47
C GLY A 529 35.18 -23.33 1.53
N PRO A 530 36.21 -24.14 1.19
CA PRO A 530 36.12 -25.58 0.89
C PRO A 530 35.75 -26.50 2.08
N GLY A 531 35.62 -25.97 3.30
CA GLY A 531 35.20 -26.73 4.49
C GLY A 531 33.68 -26.83 4.70
N LEU A 532 32.89 -26.29 3.77
CA LEU A 532 31.42 -26.24 3.84
C LEU A 532 30.74 -27.43 3.14
N SER A 533 31.37 -28.03 2.14
CA SER A 533 30.83 -29.14 1.34
C SER A 533 31.00 -30.53 1.95
N ASP A 534 31.91 -30.70 2.93
CA ASP A 534 32.23 -31.99 3.57
C ASP A 534 31.55 -32.18 4.94
N ARG A 535 30.69 -31.25 5.37
CA ARG A 535 29.98 -31.36 6.66
C ARG A 535 28.64 -32.10 6.50
N PRO A 536 28.28 -32.99 7.44
CA PRO A 536 27.01 -33.71 7.38
C PRO A 536 25.83 -32.73 7.36
N ALA A 537 24.80 -33.03 6.56
CA ALA A 537 23.59 -32.20 6.32
C ALA A 537 22.74 -31.87 7.58
N GLN A 538 23.20 -32.26 8.77
CA GLN A 538 22.59 -31.97 10.07
C GLN A 538 23.27 -30.81 10.81
N ASP A 539 24.38 -30.25 10.29
CA ASP A 539 24.98 -29.02 10.84
C ASP A 539 24.12 -27.81 10.43
N THR A 540 23.48 -27.17 11.41
CA THR A 540 22.64 -25.96 11.30
C THR A 540 23.38 -24.69 10.84
N ASP A 541 24.65 -24.82 10.45
CA ASP A 541 25.58 -23.72 10.09
C ASP A 541 25.73 -23.50 8.57
N ALA A 542 24.98 -24.22 7.73
CA ALA A 542 24.94 -23.93 6.31
C ALA A 542 24.42 -22.50 6.08
N LEU A 543 25.06 -21.74 5.17
CA LEU A 543 24.60 -20.41 4.77
C LEU A 543 23.21 -20.52 4.12
N HIS A 544 22.16 -20.41 4.94
CA HIS A 544 20.76 -20.37 4.51
C HIS A 544 20.47 -19.19 3.56
N TRP A 545 21.37 -18.19 3.55
CA TRP A 545 21.33 -16.98 2.75
C TRP A 545 22.46 -16.95 1.71
N GLY A 546 22.27 -16.15 0.67
CA GLY A 546 23.24 -15.96 -0.41
C GLY A 546 24.45 -15.14 0.02
N GLU A 547 25.60 -15.53 -0.49
CA GLU A 547 26.93 -15.01 -0.19
C GLU A 547 27.00 -13.50 -0.49
N PHE A 548 26.43 -13.07 -1.63
CA PHE A 548 26.42 -11.67 -2.05
C PHE A 548 25.62 -10.78 -1.09
N LEU A 549 24.47 -11.27 -0.59
CA LEU A 549 23.68 -10.49 0.35
C LEU A 549 24.44 -10.30 1.67
N THR A 550 24.94 -11.38 2.25
CA THR A 550 25.73 -11.30 3.50
C THR A 550 26.97 -10.42 3.33
N ALA A 551 27.71 -10.60 2.23
CA ALA A 551 28.90 -9.81 1.94
C ALA A 551 28.59 -8.32 1.73
N GLY A 552 27.51 -8.00 1.00
CA GLY A 552 27.08 -6.63 0.77
C GLY A 552 26.65 -5.94 2.06
N LEU A 553 25.91 -6.64 2.92
CA LEU A 553 25.49 -6.08 4.20
C LEU A 553 26.67 -5.93 5.18
N TYR A 554 27.64 -6.86 5.17
CA TYR A 554 28.86 -6.68 5.96
C TYR A 554 29.73 -5.54 5.44
N ALA A 555 29.80 -5.35 4.11
CA ALA A 555 30.46 -4.19 3.53
C ALA A 555 29.82 -2.86 3.99
N HIS A 556 28.49 -2.81 4.17
CA HIS A 556 27.81 -1.67 4.78
C HIS A 556 28.29 -1.40 6.22
N TYR A 557 28.33 -2.43 7.06
CA TYR A 557 28.87 -2.35 8.41
C TYR A 557 30.32 -1.82 8.41
N LEU A 558 31.16 -2.34 7.50
CA LEU A 558 32.55 -1.93 7.35
C LEU A 558 32.68 -0.48 6.92
N LEU A 559 31.89 0.00 5.95
CA LEU A 559 31.96 1.38 5.43
C LEU A 559 31.65 2.44 6.49
N ALA A 560 30.87 2.09 7.51
CA ALA A 560 30.60 2.96 8.65
C ALA A 560 31.49 2.65 9.88
N SER A 561 32.56 1.89 9.68
CA SER A 561 33.60 1.59 10.68
C SER A 561 34.98 2.09 10.21
N PRO A 562 35.92 2.43 11.10
CA PRO A 562 37.27 2.83 10.71
C PRO A 562 38.00 1.66 10.02
N PRO A 563 38.82 1.93 8.97
CA PRO A 563 39.51 0.89 8.24
C PRO A 563 40.67 0.31 9.08
N PRO A 564 40.99 -0.98 8.95
CA PRO A 564 42.13 -1.58 9.63
C PRO A 564 43.45 -0.97 9.15
N GLY A 565 44.44 -0.89 10.04
CA GLY A 565 45.73 -0.24 9.78
C GLY A 565 46.69 -1.12 8.99
N THR A 566 46.50 -2.45 9.01
CA THR A 566 47.37 -3.42 8.32
C THR A 566 46.58 -4.45 7.50
N ALA A 567 47.25 -5.11 6.55
CA ALA A 567 46.66 -6.21 5.79
C ALA A 567 46.34 -7.44 6.67
N GLU A 568 47.09 -7.64 7.76
CA GLU A 568 46.86 -8.74 8.70
C GLU A 568 45.57 -8.52 9.50
N GLU A 569 45.38 -7.31 10.04
CA GLU A 569 44.12 -6.88 10.68
C GLU A 569 42.94 -6.98 9.70
N ALA A 570 43.14 -6.61 8.43
CA ALA A 570 42.13 -6.74 7.39
C ALA A 570 41.75 -8.21 7.13
N ALA A 571 42.72 -9.12 7.14
CA ALA A 571 42.46 -10.55 6.98
C ALA A 571 41.71 -11.14 8.18
N GLU A 572 42.04 -10.70 9.40
CA GLU A 572 41.35 -11.13 10.62
C GLU A 572 39.90 -10.62 10.65
N LEU A 573 39.69 -9.34 10.33
CA LEU A 573 38.36 -8.75 10.22
C LEU A 573 37.51 -9.47 9.16
N GLY A 574 38.10 -9.79 8.00
CA GLY A 574 37.40 -10.53 6.95
C GLY A 574 37.04 -11.97 7.36
N ARG A 575 37.87 -12.63 8.18
CA ARG A 575 37.56 -13.97 8.76
C ARG A 575 36.46 -13.93 9.81
N ALA A 576 36.23 -12.77 10.42
CA ALA A 576 35.19 -12.57 11.42
C ALA A 576 33.80 -12.27 10.84
N VAL A 577 33.65 -12.26 9.50
CA VAL A 577 32.34 -11.99 8.86
C VAL A 577 31.27 -12.98 9.36
N PRO A 578 30.14 -12.49 9.88
CA PRO A 578 29.03 -13.34 10.27
C PRO A 578 28.50 -14.15 9.09
N ARG A 579 28.18 -15.43 9.32
CA ARG A 579 27.65 -16.34 8.30
C ARG A 579 26.12 -16.36 8.22
N SER A 580 25.43 -15.61 9.09
CA SER A 580 23.97 -15.52 9.09
C SER A 580 23.53 -14.07 9.14
N LEU A 581 22.41 -13.76 8.48
CA LEU A 581 21.79 -12.43 8.55
C LEU A 581 21.46 -12.01 10.00
N PRO A 582 20.94 -12.92 10.86
CA PRO A 582 20.80 -12.63 12.28
C PRO A 582 22.08 -12.16 12.96
N ALA A 583 23.18 -12.92 12.83
CA ALA A 583 24.43 -12.56 13.48
C ALA A 583 25.01 -11.25 12.95
N LEU A 584 24.78 -10.94 11.67
CA LEU A 584 25.14 -9.67 11.07
C LEU A 584 24.29 -8.51 11.60
N LEU A 585 22.97 -8.70 11.69
CA LEU A 585 22.06 -7.72 12.30
C LEU A 585 22.50 -7.46 13.74
N GLU A 586 22.75 -8.50 14.54
CA GLU A 586 23.20 -8.37 15.93
C GLU A 586 24.51 -7.57 16.04
N LEU A 587 25.47 -7.84 15.16
CA LEU A 587 26.73 -7.11 15.09
C LEU A 587 26.50 -5.61 14.82
N ASP A 588 25.59 -5.28 13.91
CA ASP A 588 25.28 -3.89 13.56
C ASP A 588 24.43 -3.18 14.62
N LEU A 589 23.46 -3.87 15.23
CA LEU A 589 22.66 -3.36 16.35
C LEU A 589 23.55 -2.99 17.54
N GLN A 590 24.56 -3.83 17.86
CA GLN A 590 25.54 -3.55 18.92
C GLN A 590 26.37 -2.30 18.64
N ARG A 591 26.66 -2.01 17.36
CA ARG A 591 27.40 -0.80 16.95
C ARG A 591 26.56 0.46 17.14
N HIS A 592 25.28 0.43 16.78
CA HIS A 592 24.40 1.60 16.87
C HIS A 592 24.13 2.02 18.31
N GLN A 593 24.10 1.09 19.26
CA GLN A 593 23.74 1.34 20.67
C GLN A 593 22.36 2.03 20.84
N GLU A 594 21.51 1.98 19.81
CA GLU A 594 20.17 2.58 19.81
C GLU A 594 19.13 1.57 20.34
N PRO A 595 18.58 1.76 21.55
CA PRO A 595 17.73 0.76 22.20
C PRO A 595 16.39 0.55 21.48
N LEU A 596 15.92 1.54 20.71
CA LEU A 596 14.66 1.48 19.97
C LEU A 596 14.78 0.82 18.59
N LEU A 597 16.00 0.65 18.07
CA LEU A 597 16.22 0.09 16.73
C LEU A 597 15.68 -1.34 16.63
N ARG A 598 16.02 -2.22 17.58
CA ARG A 598 15.51 -3.60 17.59
C ARG A 598 13.98 -3.66 17.76
N PRO A 599 13.34 -2.98 18.73
CA PRO A 599 11.89 -2.92 18.84
C PRO A 599 11.19 -2.51 17.54
N VAL A 600 11.71 -1.48 16.85
CA VAL A 600 11.15 -1.00 15.58
C VAL A 600 11.27 -2.04 14.48
N LEU A 601 12.45 -2.64 14.30
CA LEU A 601 12.66 -3.71 13.32
C LEU A 601 11.77 -4.93 13.62
N THR A 602 11.60 -5.26 14.89
CA THR A 602 10.73 -6.37 15.35
C THR A 602 9.27 -6.09 15.04
N ALA A 603 8.76 -4.88 15.30
CA ALA A 603 7.40 -4.51 14.92
C ALA A 603 7.20 -4.55 13.39
N LEU A 604 8.18 -4.08 12.63
CA LEU A 604 8.16 -4.13 11.16
C LEU A 604 8.24 -5.56 10.59
N ALA A 605 8.75 -6.52 11.36
CA ALA A 605 8.73 -7.92 11.00
C ALA A 605 7.31 -8.51 10.86
N PHE A 606 6.32 -7.84 11.46
CA PHE A 606 4.90 -8.18 11.34
C PHE A 606 4.17 -7.37 10.26
N ALA A 607 4.83 -6.41 9.59
CA ALA A 607 4.21 -5.60 8.56
C ALA A 607 3.56 -6.47 7.47
N GLN A 608 2.29 -6.18 7.18
CA GLN A 608 1.49 -6.84 6.14
C GLN A 608 1.44 -6.00 4.86
N GLY A 609 0.94 -6.57 3.77
CA GLY A 609 0.74 -5.83 2.52
C GLY A 609 2.03 -5.15 2.02
N ARG A 610 1.94 -3.91 1.54
CA ARG A 610 3.07 -3.11 1.03
C ARG A 610 4.05 -2.68 2.13
N GLY A 611 3.56 -2.47 3.35
CA GLY A 611 4.34 -2.11 4.55
C GLY A 611 3.43 -1.55 5.63
N MET A 612 4.01 -1.15 6.76
CA MET A 612 3.31 -0.54 7.90
C MET A 612 3.59 0.97 7.94
N PRO A 613 2.59 1.84 8.11
CA PRO A 613 2.78 3.29 8.21
C PRO A 613 3.36 3.69 9.57
N GLU A 614 4.02 4.86 9.66
CA GLU A 614 4.67 5.32 10.89
C GLU A 614 3.70 5.46 12.06
N SER A 615 2.47 5.91 11.78
CA SER A 615 1.43 6.06 12.80
C SER A 615 1.06 4.75 13.48
N VAL A 616 1.05 3.63 12.77
CA VAL A 616 0.79 2.31 13.37
C VAL A 616 2.06 1.77 14.02
N LEU A 617 3.21 1.97 13.36
CA LEU A 617 4.51 1.51 13.86
C LEU A 617 4.87 2.13 15.22
N ALA A 618 4.56 3.41 15.42
CA ALA A 618 4.76 4.12 16.68
C ALA A 618 4.03 3.46 17.86
N HIS A 619 2.85 2.88 17.61
CA HIS A 619 2.11 2.12 18.62
C HIS A 619 2.66 0.71 18.77
N THR A 620 2.83 -0.03 17.67
CA THR A 620 3.22 -1.46 17.72
C THR A 620 4.63 -1.68 18.26
N THR A 621 5.52 -0.70 18.12
CA THR A 621 6.88 -0.78 18.66
C THR A 621 6.88 -0.94 20.19
N THR A 622 5.90 -0.34 20.88
CA THR A 622 5.79 -0.42 22.34
C THR A 622 5.57 -1.84 22.86
N ALA A 623 5.08 -2.76 22.02
CA ALA A 623 4.97 -4.18 22.36
C ALA A 623 6.32 -4.87 22.61
N PHE A 624 7.42 -4.25 22.18
CA PHE A 624 8.77 -4.80 22.25
C PHE A 624 9.75 -3.90 23.03
N THR A 625 9.26 -2.87 23.71
CA THR A 625 10.09 -1.99 24.56
C THR A 625 10.00 -2.38 26.03
N THR A 626 11.05 -2.12 26.81
CA THR A 626 11.08 -2.34 28.26
C THR A 626 10.92 -1.01 29.02
N PRO A 627 10.01 -0.90 30.02
CA PRO A 627 9.03 -1.91 30.44
C PRO A 627 7.87 -2.07 29.44
N VAL A 628 7.43 -3.32 29.26
CA VAL A 628 6.40 -3.73 28.26
C VAL A 628 5.02 -3.09 28.49
N ASP A 629 4.78 -2.58 29.70
CA ASP A 629 3.52 -1.94 30.08
C ASP A 629 3.34 -0.51 29.56
N SER A 630 4.37 0.10 28.94
CA SER A 630 4.22 1.43 28.34
C SER A 630 3.24 1.35 27.17
N THR A 631 2.06 1.96 27.33
CA THR A 631 1.05 2.08 26.27
C THR A 631 1.22 3.37 25.46
N THR A 632 2.15 4.24 25.86
CA THR A 632 2.37 5.53 25.22
C THR A 632 3.12 5.31 23.90
N PRO A 633 2.54 5.69 22.75
CA PRO A 633 3.20 5.51 21.47
C PRO A 633 4.46 6.38 21.37
N LEU A 634 5.43 5.90 20.58
CA LEU A 634 6.63 6.70 20.28
C LEU A 634 6.26 8.01 19.60
N ALA A 635 6.95 9.09 19.95
CA ALA A 635 6.80 10.35 19.24
C ALA A 635 7.25 10.15 17.79
N LEU A 636 6.39 10.52 16.84
CA LEU A 636 6.66 10.35 15.41
C LEU A 636 7.99 11.00 14.96
N PRO A 637 8.39 12.20 15.42
CA PRO A 637 9.69 12.77 15.07
C PRO A 637 10.90 11.90 15.46
N ASP A 638 10.84 11.23 16.62
CA ASP A 638 11.90 10.33 17.07
C ASP A 638 11.94 9.07 16.19
N LEU A 639 10.76 8.53 15.88
CA LEU A 639 10.63 7.41 14.95
C LEU A 639 11.13 7.78 13.54
N TYR A 640 10.86 8.99 13.04
CA TYR A 640 11.36 9.43 11.74
C TYR A 640 12.89 9.47 11.70
N SER A 641 13.51 9.99 12.75
CA SER A 641 14.97 10.07 12.86
C SER A 641 15.59 8.68 12.79
N LEU A 642 15.01 7.72 13.51
CA LEU A 642 15.44 6.32 13.50
C LEU A 642 15.21 5.63 12.14
N LEU A 643 14.06 5.85 11.51
CA LEU A 643 13.70 5.25 10.21
C LEU A 643 14.55 5.79 9.06
N ASP A 644 14.89 7.08 9.08
CA ASP A 644 15.70 7.72 8.04
C ASP A 644 17.21 7.61 8.29
N GLY A 645 17.60 7.37 9.54
CA GLY A 645 18.97 7.18 10.00
C GLY A 645 19.36 5.70 10.05
N GLU A 646 19.39 5.14 11.27
CA GLU A 646 19.96 3.83 11.60
C GLU A 646 19.18 2.67 10.98
N ALA A 647 17.85 2.75 10.99
CA ALA A 647 17.03 1.67 10.44
C ALA A 647 17.00 1.68 8.92
N ARG A 648 17.27 2.81 8.25
CA ARG A 648 17.06 3.02 6.81
C ARG A 648 17.57 1.86 5.94
N PHE A 649 18.74 1.35 6.26
CA PHE A 649 19.39 0.25 5.57
C PHE A 649 18.57 -1.05 5.59
N TYR A 650 17.83 -1.29 6.68
CA TYR A 650 16.98 -2.45 6.85
C TYR A 650 15.62 -2.31 6.17
N LEU A 651 15.32 -1.17 5.56
CA LEU A 651 13.97 -0.80 5.17
C LEU A 651 13.79 -0.67 3.66
N ARG A 652 12.61 -1.08 3.22
CA ARG A 652 12.00 -0.61 1.98
C ARG A 652 10.88 0.35 2.31
N ARG A 653 10.73 1.36 1.45
CA ARG A 653 9.70 2.39 1.53
C ARG A 653 8.78 2.27 0.34
N ASP A 654 7.50 2.44 0.60
CA ASP A 654 6.44 2.53 -0.39
C ASP A 654 5.48 3.67 0.00
N VAL A 655 4.55 4.03 -0.88
CA VAL A 655 3.55 5.08 -0.61
C VAL A 655 2.17 4.45 -0.61
N ASP A 656 1.40 4.73 0.44
CA ASP A 656 0.00 4.30 0.57
C ASP A 656 -0.94 5.25 -0.20
N ASP A 657 -2.18 4.81 -0.40
CA ASP A 657 -3.22 5.58 -1.10
C ASP A 657 -3.60 6.87 -0.36
N ASP A 658 -3.33 6.92 0.95
CA ASP A 658 -3.55 8.10 1.80
C ASP A 658 -2.33 9.05 1.85
N GLY A 659 -1.30 8.76 1.04
CA GLY A 659 -0.08 9.54 0.88
C GLY A 659 0.99 9.30 1.95
N THR A 660 0.74 8.43 2.93
CA THR A 660 1.70 8.10 3.97
C THR A 660 2.79 7.16 3.47
N THR A 661 3.95 7.18 4.13
CA THR A 661 5.06 6.29 3.80
C THR A 661 4.88 4.95 4.52
N LEU A 662 4.93 3.86 3.76
CA LEU A 662 4.88 2.50 4.29
C LEU A 662 6.29 1.94 4.42
N TYR A 663 6.60 1.33 5.56
CA TYR A 663 7.90 0.70 5.81
C TYR A 663 7.76 -0.80 5.94
N ARG A 664 8.77 -1.50 5.44
CA ARG A 664 8.91 -2.94 5.64
C ARG A 664 10.38 -3.32 5.64
N LEU A 665 10.72 -4.41 6.31
CA LEU A 665 12.04 -5.00 6.18
C LEU A 665 12.35 -5.36 4.73
N PHE A 666 13.57 -5.11 4.27
CA PHE A 666 13.97 -5.40 2.88
C PHE A 666 13.97 -6.90 2.55
N HIS A 667 14.01 -7.75 3.57
CA HIS A 667 14.12 -9.20 3.45
C HIS A 667 13.13 -9.96 4.36
N GLU A 668 12.35 -10.88 3.80
CA GLU A 668 11.35 -11.66 4.54
C GLU A 668 11.97 -12.60 5.57
N GLY A 669 13.11 -13.21 5.24
CA GLY A 669 13.87 -14.04 6.18
C GLY A 669 14.29 -13.36 7.48
N LEU A 670 14.65 -12.07 7.40
CA LEU A 670 14.97 -11.28 8.58
C LEU A 670 13.70 -11.05 9.42
N ALA A 671 12.58 -10.79 8.75
CA ALA A 671 11.29 -10.67 9.41
C ALA A 671 10.88 -11.98 10.11
N GLU A 672 11.09 -13.13 9.48
CA GLU A 672 10.80 -14.43 10.09
C GLU A 672 11.64 -14.68 11.34
N TRP A 673 12.93 -14.38 11.28
CA TRP A 673 13.82 -14.53 12.42
C TRP A 673 13.43 -13.62 13.60
N LEU A 674 13.15 -12.33 13.34
CA LEU A 674 12.74 -11.35 14.35
C LEU A 674 11.39 -11.70 15.01
N ARG A 675 10.54 -12.48 14.34
CA ARG A 675 9.24 -12.92 14.87
C ARG A 675 9.35 -14.04 15.91
N VAL A 676 10.48 -14.73 16.00
CA VAL A 676 10.66 -15.87 16.91
C VAL A 676 11.30 -15.39 18.23
N PRO A 677 10.62 -15.52 19.38
CA PRO A 677 11.12 -15.03 20.68
C PRO A 677 12.43 -15.65 21.12
N ASP A 678 12.58 -16.97 20.95
CA ASP A 678 13.76 -17.74 21.39
C ASP A 678 15.06 -17.33 20.68
N ASN A 679 14.96 -16.58 19.57
CA ASN A 679 16.10 -16.09 18.82
C ASN A 679 16.70 -14.79 19.41
N GLN A 680 16.08 -14.20 20.44
CA GLN A 680 16.56 -12.98 21.08
C GLN A 680 17.57 -13.32 22.18
N PRO A 681 18.75 -12.65 22.24
CA PRO A 681 19.71 -12.91 23.29
C PRO A 681 19.09 -12.59 24.67
N PRO A 682 19.32 -13.43 25.70
CA PRO A 682 18.83 -13.15 27.04
C PRO A 682 19.43 -11.84 27.55
N ASP A 683 18.57 -10.96 28.05
CA ASP A 683 18.97 -9.69 28.64
C ASP A 683 19.82 -9.96 29.89
N GLN A 684 21.09 -9.52 29.87
CA GLN A 684 22.07 -9.89 30.91
C GLN A 684 21.77 -9.27 32.28
N ASP A 685 20.87 -8.28 32.34
CA ASP A 685 20.54 -7.52 33.55
C ASP A 685 19.18 -7.88 34.18
N THR A 686 18.43 -8.85 33.61
CA THR A 686 17.16 -9.28 34.21
C THR A 686 17.34 -10.63 34.93
N PRO A 687 17.22 -10.68 36.27
CA PRO A 687 17.22 -11.95 37.00
C PRO A 687 16.09 -12.82 36.47
N THR A 688 16.38 -14.10 36.19
CA THR A 688 15.43 -15.14 35.78
C THR A 688 14.25 -15.27 36.76
N ALA A 689 13.27 -14.40 36.62
CA ALA A 689 12.00 -14.40 37.33
C ALA A 689 10.92 -13.85 36.40
N ALA A 690 10.05 -14.76 35.96
CA ALA A 690 8.92 -14.59 35.03
C ALA A 690 9.32 -14.39 33.54
N LEU A 691 9.20 -15.46 32.75
CA LEU A 691 9.02 -15.38 31.29
C LEU A 691 7.79 -14.51 30.95
N PRO A 692 7.85 -13.61 29.96
CA PRO A 692 6.64 -13.30 29.19
C PRO A 692 6.88 -13.03 27.68
N PRO A 693 5.88 -13.20 26.80
CA PRO A 693 4.72 -14.09 26.83
C PRO A 693 4.80 -15.21 25.77
N LEU A 694 3.78 -16.08 25.79
CA LEU A 694 3.29 -16.77 24.60
C LEU A 694 3.25 -15.81 23.39
N ASP A 695 3.65 -16.28 22.21
CA ASP A 695 3.47 -15.67 20.87
C ASP A 695 3.45 -14.11 20.80
N PRO A 696 4.51 -13.46 20.27
CA PRO A 696 4.61 -12.00 20.16
C PRO A 696 3.51 -11.34 19.32
N ALA A 697 2.75 -12.13 18.55
CA ALA A 697 1.60 -11.62 17.79
C ALA A 697 0.48 -11.05 18.68
N GLY A 698 0.28 -11.58 19.89
CA GLY A 698 -0.78 -11.15 20.81
C GLY A 698 -0.62 -9.69 21.28
N PRO A 699 0.49 -9.35 21.97
CA PRO A 699 0.75 -7.97 22.41
C PRO A 699 0.81 -6.98 21.24
N LEU A 700 1.41 -7.37 20.10
CA LEU A 700 1.44 -6.51 18.91
C LEU A 700 0.02 -6.20 18.41
N TYR A 701 -0.85 -7.21 18.36
CA TYR A 701 -2.24 -7.03 17.94
C TYR A 701 -2.99 -6.05 18.86
N GLU A 702 -2.75 -6.10 20.17
CA GLU A 702 -3.33 -5.15 21.12
C GLU A 702 -2.86 -3.72 20.87
N ARG A 703 -1.54 -3.52 20.70
CA ARG A 703 -0.98 -2.19 20.37
C ARG A 703 -1.45 -1.65 19.03
N LEU A 704 -1.64 -2.54 18.06
CA LEU A 704 -2.22 -2.19 16.77
C LEU A 704 -3.65 -1.69 16.92
N LEU A 705 -4.45 -2.34 17.79
CA LEU A 705 -5.81 -1.92 18.11
C LEU A 705 -5.89 -0.63 18.96
N ASP A 706 -4.86 -0.31 19.75
CA ASP A 706 -4.75 0.93 20.51
C ASP A 706 -4.61 2.17 19.58
N SER A 707 -4.19 1.97 18.33
CA SER A 707 -4.12 3.04 17.32
C SER A 707 -5.49 3.41 16.73
N VAL A 708 -6.55 2.64 17.02
CA VAL A 708 -7.92 2.94 16.60
C VAL A 708 -8.61 3.77 17.70
N PRO A 709 -9.08 5.00 17.41
CA PRO A 709 -9.78 5.81 18.40
C PRO A 709 -11.01 5.08 18.98
N ARG A 710 -11.35 5.40 20.22
CA ARG A 710 -12.55 4.87 20.88
C ARG A 710 -13.57 5.97 21.08
N ASP A 711 -14.84 5.61 21.10
CA ASP A 711 -15.91 6.50 21.53
C ASP A 711 -16.05 6.51 23.06
N ALA A 712 -16.94 7.33 23.59
CA ALA A 712 -17.22 7.43 25.03
C ALA A 712 -17.73 6.11 25.65
N SER A 713 -18.21 5.16 24.84
CA SER A 713 -18.62 3.81 25.29
C SER A 713 -17.47 2.80 25.29
N GLY A 714 -16.28 3.20 24.83
CA GLY A 714 -15.09 2.35 24.69
C GLY A 714 -15.06 1.54 23.39
N ARG A 715 -16.03 1.71 22.49
CA ARG A 715 -16.06 1.01 21.19
C ARG A 715 -15.09 1.66 20.21
N ARG A 716 -14.48 0.84 19.36
CA ARG A 716 -13.52 1.30 18.35
C ARG A 716 -14.23 1.98 17.18
N GLN A 717 -13.73 3.15 16.80
CA GLN A 717 -14.23 3.96 15.71
C GLN A 717 -13.47 3.63 14.41
N TRP A 718 -13.82 2.51 13.79
CA TRP A 718 -13.13 2.01 12.58
C TRP A 718 -13.16 2.97 11.39
N HIS A 719 -14.16 3.86 11.29
CA HIS A 719 -14.19 4.91 10.28
C HIS A 719 -13.04 5.93 10.41
N LEU A 720 -12.40 6.01 11.59
CA LEU A 720 -11.21 6.82 11.85
C LEU A 720 -9.91 6.02 11.76
N ALA A 721 -9.94 4.72 11.50
CA ALA A 721 -8.73 3.88 11.42
C ALA A 721 -7.87 4.24 10.18
N THR A 722 -6.56 3.94 10.23
CA THR A 722 -5.71 4.08 9.03
C THR A 722 -6.08 3.00 7.99
N PRO A 723 -5.82 3.22 6.69
CA PRO A 723 -6.17 2.26 5.64
C PRO A 723 -5.44 0.92 5.84
N TYR A 724 -4.21 0.97 6.36
CA TYR A 724 -3.47 -0.21 6.78
C TYR A 724 -4.25 -1.10 7.76
N LEU A 725 -4.90 -0.52 8.77
CA LEU A 725 -5.68 -1.28 9.76
C LEU A 725 -6.93 -1.88 9.11
N LEU A 726 -7.61 -1.12 8.25
CA LEU A 726 -8.80 -1.63 7.54
C LEU A 726 -8.43 -2.82 6.64
N ARG A 727 -7.25 -2.78 5.99
CA ARG A 727 -6.74 -3.85 5.14
C ARG A 727 -6.16 -5.03 5.91
N HIS A 728 -5.50 -4.82 7.05
CA HIS A 728 -4.60 -5.84 7.60
C HIS A 728 -4.89 -6.31 9.03
N THR A 729 -5.85 -5.70 9.73
CA THR A 729 -6.18 -6.12 11.11
C THR A 729 -6.60 -7.59 11.17
N ALA A 730 -7.34 -8.11 10.19
CA ALA A 730 -7.74 -9.52 10.17
C ALA A 730 -6.54 -10.48 10.08
N GLN A 731 -5.51 -10.17 9.29
CA GLN A 731 -4.29 -10.98 9.21
C GLN A 731 -3.51 -10.97 10.53
N HIS A 732 -3.44 -9.81 11.21
CA HIS A 732 -2.86 -9.71 12.54
C HIS A 732 -3.67 -10.50 13.59
N ALA A 733 -5.00 -10.42 13.52
CA ALA A 733 -5.89 -11.16 14.41
C ALA A 733 -5.78 -12.68 14.21
N ILE A 734 -5.62 -13.16 12.97
CA ILE A 734 -5.34 -14.58 12.69
C ILE A 734 -4.04 -15.01 13.37
N ARG A 735 -2.96 -14.23 13.21
CA ARG A 735 -1.67 -14.54 13.85
C ARG A 735 -1.78 -14.54 15.37
N ALA A 736 -2.51 -13.59 15.94
CA ALA A 736 -2.75 -13.52 17.37
C ALA A 736 -3.77 -14.54 17.90
N GLY A 737 -4.40 -15.36 17.04
CA GLY A 737 -5.46 -16.29 17.43
C GLY A 737 -6.77 -15.63 17.90
N ARG A 738 -6.99 -14.36 17.54
CA ARG A 738 -8.11 -13.50 18.00
C ARG A 738 -9.02 -13.01 16.88
N LEU A 739 -9.01 -13.69 15.72
CA LEU A 739 -9.88 -13.34 14.59
C LEU A 739 -11.36 -13.33 14.98
N ASP A 740 -11.81 -14.30 15.77
CA ASP A 740 -13.21 -14.40 16.17
C ASP A 740 -13.71 -13.18 16.94
N GLU A 741 -12.88 -12.60 17.82
CA GLU A 741 -13.20 -11.37 18.53
C GLU A 741 -13.38 -10.19 17.56
N LEU A 742 -12.51 -10.10 16.56
CA LEU A 742 -12.58 -9.06 15.53
C LEU A 742 -13.82 -9.22 14.65
N LEU A 743 -14.19 -10.44 14.29
CA LEU A 743 -15.38 -10.71 13.48
C LEU A 743 -16.69 -10.44 14.23
N ASN A 744 -16.64 -10.35 15.56
CA ASN A 744 -17.78 -9.93 16.38
C ASN A 744 -17.95 -8.41 16.45
N ASP A 745 -16.96 -7.63 16.01
CA ASP A 745 -17.03 -6.18 15.92
C ASP A 745 -17.74 -5.76 14.61
N GLY A 746 -19.02 -5.38 14.72
CA GLY A 746 -19.81 -4.92 13.57
C GLY A 746 -19.23 -3.66 12.90
N GLY A 747 -18.55 -2.81 13.68
CA GLY A 747 -17.85 -1.64 13.15
C GLY A 747 -16.67 -2.04 12.28
N TYR A 748 -15.92 -3.08 12.66
CA TYR A 748 -14.86 -3.62 11.80
C TYR A 748 -15.44 -4.20 10.52
N LEU A 749 -16.46 -5.06 10.60
CA LEU A 749 -17.09 -5.64 9.41
C LEU A 749 -17.62 -4.57 8.44
N GLN A 750 -18.15 -3.46 8.96
CA GLN A 750 -18.59 -2.34 8.15
C GLN A 750 -17.45 -1.68 7.35
N HIS A 751 -16.29 -1.47 7.97
CA HIS A 751 -15.22 -0.63 7.43
C HIS A 751 -14.02 -1.38 6.87
N ALA A 752 -13.83 -2.65 7.23
CA ALA A 752 -12.74 -3.48 6.75
C ALA A 752 -12.66 -3.46 5.23
N ASP A 753 -11.43 -3.54 4.72
CA ASP A 753 -11.23 -3.77 3.31
C ASP A 753 -11.89 -5.09 2.94
N PRO A 754 -12.84 -5.06 1.99
CA PRO A 754 -13.57 -6.24 1.65
C PRO A 754 -12.61 -7.38 1.25
N HIS A 755 -11.66 -7.10 0.35
CA HIS A 755 -10.88 -8.13 -0.35
C HIS A 755 -9.99 -8.89 0.63
N THR A 756 -9.29 -8.17 1.51
CA THR A 756 -8.44 -8.81 2.50
C THR A 756 -9.23 -9.52 3.59
N LEU A 757 -10.43 -9.03 3.95
CA LEU A 757 -11.29 -9.68 4.94
C LEU A 757 -11.86 -11.00 4.38
N ALA A 758 -12.29 -11.04 3.12
CA ALA A 758 -12.87 -12.24 2.50
C ALA A 758 -11.98 -13.48 2.65
N ASP A 759 -10.66 -13.30 2.48
CA ASP A 759 -9.66 -14.35 2.71
C ASP A 759 -9.54 -14.76 4.18
N ALA A 760 -9.67 -13.82 5.11
CA ALA A 760 -9.57 -14.09 6.54
C ALA A 760 -10.76 -14.89 7.07
N LEU A 761 -11.98 -14.68 6.53
CA LEU A 761 -13.23 -15.30 7.01
C LEU A 761 -13.22 -16.84 7.06
N ARG A 762 -12.35 -17.51 6.31
CA ARG A 762 -12.23 -18.99 6.34
C ARG A 762 -11.59 -19.52 7.63
N HIS A 763 -10.94 -18.66 8.41
CA HIS A 763 -10.30 -19.00 9.67
C HIS A 763 -11.19 -18.70 10.89
N ALA A 764 -12.49 -18.46 10.69
CA ALA A 764 -13.44 -18.27 11.78
C ALA A 764 -13.74 -19.60 12.50
N HIS A 765 -13.63 -19.64 13.83
CA HIS A 765 -13.68 -20.89 14.61
C HIS A 765 -14.92 -21.03 15.50
N SER A 766 -15.39 -19.97 16.13
CA SER A 766 -16.58 -19.97 16.98
C SER A 766 -17.85 -19.95 16.14
N GLU A 767 -18.96 -20.42 16.74
CA GLU A 767 -20.25 -20.43 16.07
C GLU A 767 -20.69 -19.03 15.64
N GLN A 768 -20.54 -18.05 16.52
CA GLN A 768 -20.88 -16.65 16.22
C GLN A 768 -19.99 -16.07 15.13
N ALA A 769 -18.67 -16.30 15.17
CA ALA A 769 -17.76 -15.80 14.13
C ALA A 769 -18.03 -16.45 12.76
N ARG A 770 -18.34 -17.76 12.72
CA ARG A 770 -18.78 -18.43 11.48
C ARG A 770 -20.10 -17.88 10.96
N LEU A 771 -21.04 -17.56 11.86
CA LEU A 771 -22.30 -16.92 11.47
C LEU A 771 -22.07 -15.51 10.91
N ASN A 772 -21.21 -14.71 11.54
CA ASN A 772 -20.84 -13.37 11.04
C ASN A 772 -20.11 -13.46 9.69
N ALA A 773 -19.22 -14.44 9.52
CA ALA A 773 -18.55 -14.72 8.25
C ALA A 773 -19.56 -15.10 7.14
N ALA A 774 -20.57 -15.90 7.47
CA ALA A 774 -21.63 -16.27 6.54
C ALA A 774 -22.51 -15.07 6.16
N VAL A 775 -22.90 -14.24 7.13
CA VAL A 775 -23.62 -12.97 6.89
C VAL A 775 -22.80 -12.08 5.96
N TYR A 776 -21.51 -11.90 6.24
CA TYR A 776 -20.63 -11.08 5.41
C TYR A 776 -20.50 -11.61 3.98
N ARG A 777 -20.46 -12.94 3.79
CA ARG A 777 -20.37 -13.56 2.46
C ARG A 777 -21.68 -13.51 1.67
N ALA A 778 -22.82 -13.46 2.33
CA ALA A 778 -24.14 -13.61 1.71
C ALA A 778 -24.37 -12.63 0.53
N SER A 779 -24.00 -11.37 0.72
CA SER A 779 -24.11 -10.31 -0.31
C SER A 779 -22.75 -9.74 -0.71
N TRP A 780 -21.67 -10.51 -0.53
CA TRP A 780 -20.29 -10.10 -0.84
C TRP A 780 -20.14 -9.45 -2.23
N GLY A 781 -20.68 -10.12 -3.26
CA GLY A 781 -20.60 -9.65 -4.65
C GLY A 781 -21.21 -8.25 -4.90
N VAL A 782 -22.09 -7.80 -3.99
CA VAL A 782 -22.73 -6.48 -4.01
C VAL A 782 -21.98 -5.51 -3.11
N HIS A 783 -21.84 -5.85 -1.82
CA HIS A 783 -21.38 -4.89 -0.80
C HIS A 783 -19.88 -4.58 -0.85
N GLN A 784 -19.08 -5.43 -1.52
CA GLN A 784 -17.64 -5.19 -1.69
C GLN A 784 -17.34 -3.87 -2.42
N ARG A 785 -18.24 -3.41 -3.30
CA ARG A 785 -18.11 -2.15 -4.05
C ARG A 785 -18.84 -0.96 -3.40
N LEU A 786 -19.56 -1.21 -2.30
CA LEU A 786 -20.38 -0.17 -1.67
C LEU A 786 -19.60 0.57 -0.59
N PRO A 787 -19.93 1.86 -0.33
CA PRO A 787 -19.39 2.58 0.81
C PRO A 787 -19.80 1.92 2.13
N PRO A 788 -19.04 2.14 3.22
CA PRO A 788 -19.31 1.52 4.52
C PRO A 788 -20.75 1.69 5.01
N ALA A 789 -21.36 2.87 4.84
CA ALA A 789 -22.75 3.11 5.26
C ALA A 789 -23.78 2.23 4.52
N ALA A 790 -23.63 2.04 3.20
CA ALA A 790 -24.50 1.17 2.42
C ALA A 790 -24.19 -0.32 2.68
N ARG A 791 -22.90 -0.66 2.88
CA ARG A 791 -22.48 -2.00 3.30
C ARG A 791 -23.12 -2.40 4.63
N ARG A 792 -23.10 -1.50 5.61
CA ARG A 792 -23.76 -1.68 6.92
C ARG A 792 -25.23 -2.07 6.76
N GLN A 793 -25.98 -1.37 5.90
CA GLN A 793 -27.40 -1.67 5.67
C GLN A 793 -27.62 -3.06 5.09
N LEU A 794 -26.79 -3.48 4.11
CA LEU A 794 -26.85 -4.83 3.57
C LEU A 794 -26.45 -5.89 4.60
N LEU A 795 -25.40 -5.63 5.39
CA LEU A 795 -24.98 -6.52 6.47
C LEU A 795 -26.05 -6.64 7.55
N ALA A 796 -26.76 -5.56 7.90
CA ALA A 796 -27.88 -5.59 8.85
C ALA A 796 -29.07 -6.38 8.29
N LEU A 797 -29.36 -6.22 6.98
CA LEU A 797 -30.38 -7.00 6.29
C LEU A 797 -30.05 -8.49 6.29
N ASP A 798 -28.82 -8.85 5.93
CA ASP A 798 -28.36 -10.23 5.92
C ASP A 798 -28.28 -10.80 7.34
N ALA A 799 -27.82 -10.04 8.33
CA ALA A 799 -27.87 -10.45 9.74
C ALA A 799 -29.30 -10.81 10.16
N ALA A 800 -30.29 -10.00 9.78
CA ALA A 800 -31.70 -10.31 10.04
C ALA A 800 -32.19 -11.58 9.31
N ARG A 801 -31.76 -11.81 8.06
CA ARG A 801 -32.08 -13.04 7.29
C ARG A 801 -31.52 -14.30 7.94
N PHE A 802 -30.32 -14.19 8.50
CA PHE A 802 -29.64 -15.26 9.24
C PHE A 802 -30.10 -15.38 10.70
N ARG A 803 -31.02 -14.51 11.17
CA ARG A 803 -31.42 -14.40 12.58
C ARG A 803 -30.24 -14.18 13.53
N ASN A 804 -29.22 -13.48 13.05
CA ASN A 804 -28.05 -13.08 13.80
C ASN A 804 -28.35 -11.79 14.59
N THR A 805 -29.14 -11.92 15.66
CA THR A 805 -29.53 -10.82 16.53
C THR A 805 -28.35 -10.05 17.13
N PRO A 806 -27.25 -10.71 17.56
CA PRO A 806 -26.06 -10.00 18.06
C PRO A 806 -25.47 -9.05 17.02
N LEU A 807 -25.20 -9.52 15.79
CA LEU A 807 -24.64 -8.67 14.75
C LEU A 807 -25.62 -7.59 14.27
N GLN A 808 -26.92 -7.88 14.23
CA GLN A 808 -27.95 -6.89 13.91
C GLN A 808 -27.97 -5.74 14.93
N ALA A 809 -27.72 -6.02 16.21
CA ALA A 809 -27.64 -5.00 17.26
C ALA A 809 -26.38 -4.12 17.15
N GLU A 810 -25.26 -4.70 16.70
CA GLU A 810 -24.00 -3.98 16.47
C GLU A 810 -24.03 -3.06 15.22
N LEU A 811 -24.99 -3.26 14.33
CA LEU A 811 -25.21 -2.49 13.11
C LEU A 811 -26.50 -1.64 13.21
N PRO A 812 -26.58 -0.59 14.07
CA PRO A 812 -27.76 0.28 14.13
C PRO A 812 -28.05 0.95 12.76
N GLY A 813 -29.15 1.65 12.56
CA GLY A 813 -29.31 2.48 11.35
C GLY A 813 -28.48 3.77 11.45
N ASP A 814 -27.80 4.19 10.37
CA ASP A 814 -27.31 5.59 10.21
C ASP A 814 -28.36 6.50 9.54
N THR A 815 -29.48 5.90 9.14
CA THR A 815 -30.60 6.53 8.44
C THR A 815 -31.85 6.51 9.32
N ASP A 816 -32.88 7.28 8.96
CA ASP A 816 -34.22 7.30 9.59
C ASP A 816 -34.93 5.93 9.67
N TRP A 817 -34.29 4.84 9.24
CA TRP A 817 -34.81 3.49 9.24
C TRP A 817 -33.76 2.48 9.71
N GLN A 818 -34.23 1.45 10.42
CA GLN A 818 -33.44 0.32 10.92
C GLN A 818 -34.11 -0.98 10.49
N VAL A 819 -33.31 -1.97 10.07
CA VAL A 819 -33.82 -3.32 9.77
C VAL A 819 -34.32 -3.95 11.06
N ARG A 820 -35.63 -4.17 11.18
CA ARG A 820 -36.23 -4.89 12.32
C ARG A 820 -36.29 -6.39 12.10
N TRP A 821 -36.62 -6.80 10.88
CA TRP A 821 -36.72 -8.20 10.47
C TRP A 821 -36.51 -8.30 8.96
N ALA A 822 -36.13 -9.47 8.48
CA ALA A 822 -36.02 -9.79 7.06
C ALA A 822 -36.44 -11.25 6.81
N THR A 823 -36.91 -11.55 5.60
CA THR A 823 -37.24 -12.90 5.15
C THR A 823 -36.48 -13.21 3.86
N GLY A 824 -36.26 -14.49 3.55
CA GLY A 824 -35.53 -14.93 2.35
C GLY A 824 -34.86 -16.29 2.56
N SER A 825 -34.38 -16.91 1.48
CA SER A 825 -33.64 -18.18 1.55
C SER A 825 -32.45 -18.04 2.50
N GLN A 826 -32.42 -18.90 3.53
CA GLN A 826 -31.28 -19.00 4.42
C GLN A 826 -30.12 -19.55 3.61
N VAL A 827 -29.12 -18.71 3.41
CA VAL A 827 -27.83 -19.16 2.91
C VAL A 827 -27.18 -19.95 4.04
N SER A 828 -26.66 -21.14 3.77
CA SER A 828 -26.02 -21.97 4.80
C SER A 828 -24.88 -21.22 5.48
N THR A 829 -24.68 -21.40 6.78
CA THR A 829 -23.49 -20.90 7.49
C THR A 829 -22.19 -21.52 6.99
N ALA A 830 -22.29 -22.62 6.23
CA ALA A 830 -21.19 -23.20 5.47
C ALA A 830 -20.89 -22.47 4.15
N LEU A 831 -21.52 -21.32 3.85
CA LEU A 831 -21.21 -20.54 2.66
C LEU A 831 -19.74 -20.10 2.70
N VAL A 832 -18.98 -20.63 1.77
CA VAL A 832 -17.59 -20.23 1.53
C VAL A 832 -17.53 -19.15 0.44
N ARG A 833 -18.36 -19.28 -0.60
CA ARG A 833 -18.37 -18.35 -1.74
C ARG A 833 -19.67 -18.42 -2.55
N THR A 834 -20.04 -17.31 -3.17
CA THR A 834 -21.10 -17.21 -4.17
C THR A 834 -20.48 -17.11 -5.56
N LEU A 835 -20.79 -18.04 -6.45
CA LEU A 835 -20.30 -18.06 -7.83
C LEU A 835 -21.29 -17.30 -8.72
N THR A 836 -20.92 -16.10 -9.14
CA THR A 836 -21.78 -15.21 -9.96
C THR A 836 -21.38 -15.27 -11.42
N GLY A 837 -22.34 -15.49 -12.32
CA GLY A 837 -22.10 -15.45 -13.76
C GLY A 837 -23.30 -15.88 -14.58
N HIS A 838 -24.09 -16.83 -14.08
CA HIS A 838 -25.35 -17.18 -14.75
C HIS A 838 -26.33 -16.01 -14.74
N SER A 839 -26.95 -15.73 -15.89
CA SER A 839 -27.95 -14.65 -16.06
C SER A 839 -29.39 -15.14 -15.90
N ASP A 840 -29.58 -16.44 -15.75
CA ASP A 840 -30.88 -17.10 -15.49
C ASP A 840 -30.69 -18.30 -14.54
N GLY A 841 -31.77 -19.01 -14.20
CA GLY A 841 -31.78 -20.09 -13.21
C GLY A 841 -30.77 -21.21 -13.49
N VAL A 842 -30.00 -21.60 -12.46
CA VAL A 842 -29.11 -22.76 -12.52
C VAL A 842 -29.91 -24.06 -12.35
N ARG A 843 -29.81 -24.98 -13.31
CA ARG A 843 -30.56 -26.25 -13.34
C ARG A 843 -29.74 -27.47 -12.99
N ALA A 844 -28.43 -27.39 -13.15
CA ALA A 844 -27.52 -28.49 -12.87
C ALA A 844 -26.25 -27.98 -12.18
N VAL A 845 -25.76 -28.77 -11.23
CA VAL A 845 -24.44 -28.60 -10.64
C VAL A 845 -23.79 -29.98 -10.49
N GLY A 846 -22.54 -30.10 -10.91
CA GLY A 846 -21.69 -31.26 -10.69
C GLY A 846 -20.35 -30.82 -10.12
N VAL A 847 -19.80 -31.57 -9.17
CA VAL A 847 -18.47 -31.32 -8.62
C VAL A 847 -17.53 -32.39 -9.16
N VAL A 848 -16.38 -31.97 -9.69
CA VAL A 848 -15.37 -32.84 -10.28
C VAL A 848 -13.99 -32.41 -9.81
N GLU A 849 -13.03 -33.32 -9.86
CA GLU A 849 -11.63 -32.97 -9.67
C GLU A 849 -10.96 -32.83 -11.05
N LEU A 850 -10.41 -31.66 -11.33
CA LEU A 850 -9.64 -31.37 -12.55
C LEU A 850 -8.24 -30.94 -12.13
N ASP A 851 -7.21 -31.60 -12.66
CA ASP A 851 -5.81 -31.31 -12.35
C ASP A 851 -5.48 -31.29 -10.83
N GLY A 852 -6.12 -32.16 -10.06
CA GLY A 852 -5.94 -32.25 -8.61
C GLY A 852 -6.69 -31.17 -7.80
N ARG A 853 -7.57 -30.39 -8.44
CA ARG A 853 -8.35 -29.32 -7.80
C ARG A 853 -9.85 -29.54 -7.92
N PRO A 854 -10.63 -29.27 -6.86
CA PRO A 854 -12.08 -29.36 -6.91
C PRO A 854 -12.65 -28.25 -7.80
N HIS A 855 -13.50 -28.63 -8.74
CA HIS A 855 -14.21 -27.74 -9.65
C HIS A 855 -15.71 -28.00 -9.59
N ALA A 856 -16.52 -26.97 -9.81
CA ALA A 856 -17.94 -27.10 -10.09
C ALA A 856 -18.22 -26.86 -11.57
N ILE A 857 -19.11 -27.64 -12.14
CA ILE A 857 -19.68 -27.45 -13.47
C ILE A 857 -21.15 -27.13 -13.27
N THR A 858 -21.60 -25.97 -13.73
CA THR A 858 -23.00 -25.52 -13.59
C THR A 858 -23.64 -25.32 -14.95
N GLY A 859 -24.88 -25.77 -15.11
CA GLY A 859 -25.69 -25.52 -16.32
C GLY A 859 -26.85 -24.59 -16.00
N GLY A 860 -27.01 -23.52 -16.78
CA GLY A 860 -28.03 -22.49 -16.57
C GLY A 860 -29.07 -22.40 -17.69
N ASP A 861 -30.26 -21.88 -17.35
CA ASP A 861 -31.32 -21.51 -18.30
C ASP A 861 -30.87 -20.38 -19.25
N ASP A 862 -29.75 -19.72 -18.95
CA ASP A 862 -29.05 -18.77 -19.82
C ASP A 862 -28.33 -19.42 -21.01
N ARG A 863 -28.54 -20.73 -21.22
CA ARG A 863 -27.96 -21.52 -22.31
C ARG A 863 -26.43 -21.61 -22.24
N THR A 864 -25.89 -21.47 -21.04
CA THR A 864 -24.46 -21.64 -20.78
C THR A 864 -24.20 -22.77 -19.81
N VAL A 865 -23.05 -23.43 -19.99
CA VAL A 865 -22.43 -24.24 -18.96
C VAL A 865 -21.16 -23.54 -18.49
N ARG A 866 -21.05 -23.29 -17.19
CA ARG A 866 -19.90 -22.61 -16.59
C ARG A 866 -19.09 -23.59 -15.76
N VAL A 867 -17.76 -23.47 -15.82
CA VAL A 867 -16.81 -24.26 -15.02
C VAL A 867 -16.15 -23.32 -14.03
N TRP A 868 -16.10 -23.73 -12.77
CA TRP A 868 -15.61 -22.94 -11.64
C TRP A 868 -14.54 -23.71 -10.89
N ASP A 869 -13.41 -23.09 -10.59
CA ASP A 869 -12.47 -23.64 -9.61
C ASP A 869 -13.04 -23.33 -8.21
N LEU A 870 -13.31 -24.35 -7.40
CA LEU A 870 -13.91 -24.19 -6.07
C LEU A 870 -12.92 -23.69 -5.02
N THR A 871 -11.62 -23.75 -5.31
CA THR A 871 -10.54 -23.26 -4.47
C THR A 871 -10.44 -21.74 -4.57
N THR A 872 -10.35 -21.23 -5.79
CA THR A 872 -10.21 -19.79 -6.08
C THR A 872 -11.57 -19.09 -6.16
N GLY A 873 -12.61 -19.84 -6.54
CA GLY A 873 -13.93 -19.29 -6.81
C GLY A 873 -14.09 -18.61 -8.15
N THR A 874 -13.11 -18.74 -9.03
CA THR A 874 -13.11 -18.09 -10.34
C THR A 874 -13.79 -18.98 -11.37
N GLN A 875 -14.47 -18.35 -12.33
CA GLN A 875 -14.93 -19.05 -13.52
C GLN A 875 -13.71 -19.36 -14.39
N THR A 876 -13.46 -20.64 -14.66
CA THR A 876 -12.36 -21.07 -15.52
C THR A 876 -12.79 -21.21 -16.98
N ARG A 877 -14.07 -21.51 -17.24
CA ARG A 877 -14.63 -21.59 -18.61
C ARG A 877 -16.11 -21.24 -18.65
N GLU A 878 -16.53 -20.73 -19.81
CA GLU A 878 -17.91 -20.63 -20.26
C GLU A 878 -18.08 -21.43 -21.55
N LEU A 879 -19.05 -22.33 -21.58
CA LEU A 879 -19.41 -23.13 -22.74
C LEU A 879 -20.78 -22.64 -23.23
N THR A 880 -20.80 -22.11 -24.44
CA THR A 880 -22.01 -21.57 -25.09
C THR A 880 -22.55 -22.55 -26.13
N GLY A 881 -23.83 -22.38 -26.49
CA GLY A 881 -24.51 -23.24 -27.49
C GLY A 881 -25.26 -24.43 -26.89
N HIS A 882 -25.53 -24.40 -25.58
CA HIS A 882 -26.27 -25.42 -24.84
C HIS A 882 -27.79 -25.18 -24.86
#